data_AF-A0AAD7EA29-F1
#
_entry.id   AF-A0AAD7EA29-F1
#
_cell.length_a   1.000
_cell.length_b   1.000
_cell.length_c   1.000
_cell.angle_alpha   90.00
_cell.angle_beta   90.00
_cell.angle_gamma   90.00
#
_symmetry.space_group_name_H-M   'P 1'
#
loop_
_entity.id
_entity.type
_entity.pdbx_description
1 polymer ?
#
loop_
_entity_poly.entity_id
_entity_poly.type
_entity_poly.pdbx_seq_one_letter_code
_entity_poly.pdbx_strand_id
1 'polypeptide(L)'
;MQLPERFIFVKHHPHSDKPNEIIALDSAISSDSPEPAAKSPPDEHPWAPFRCLADATFAYRCVSRRMSNREVDEDLKLLRTEWTDQTHVTFRNHRDMERALDAAREGNVRFRTTRVSIHFEGRELGGTYDVEIKFRDPWEVMTRWLRDESLAPVSSWFSQERYLCMEHEISFSNRLYEEPCTGTTWGAVDQDALPVSEKYPACYVPGHVWLDKGLVSTKVKMHPFLLRGCWIESATRNGSGNGGAALLGFVLMPAALREIDPKTLKGVRRSEYDGLKRKIYHTVCRVVMASLERRSRNGEALRFGDGVVRVAHPGILIESMDFEEMAAWLAIRNSRSNHPCPKCLVHHKDLHKLFQRSEHRTSQSMQCVLTRAVDLNATEREELLRSYGPHNFEHFLWNFDHSDPYAAASYDLLHYFDGGKWGRHVWVLIKEYLQSNGLASRFNDYMNQFVRWRGLKHISSPTTIDYSEGQTFVDILKCALPCLVQLLPRNSCLVRIVRAMQKVRIMLGLSVTTRTRLDHLNDLVRQYEDACNEVFKALEKDFNFLKQHSLTHAIEDFMSKGTSRNMNTRVGEGFQQEVEKMYQKTNGKNAEHQASKEAMARVQMAIDEWRLCQQDTELEDNERTVIPVASETSSVHWTLGSPAPHVSPHRLESELSNDPAFRDFNVRLREYIARHHPMHQIRLEQQIQIQQCKVLYVEYQSEVDWRSARDILRCNPHFHGAPRFDSVIYEDDDDPLAMGQFHFIFRCHLPGDVALDLAMIQPFRRTTWQPNTRTDCPIRERLPLNRCQFIALEHIVRGALLSPIFGGKDGMHYIMDCIDEDMYLRVNNLN
;
A
#
# COMPACT_ATOMS: atom_id res chain seq x y z
N MET A 1 19.70 -3.74 33.77
CA MET A 1 18.34 -3.39 33.33
C MET A 1 17.64 -4.68 33.01
N GLN A 2 16.47 -4.96 33.59
CA GLN A 2 15.70 -6.15 33.24
C GLN A 2 15.06 -5.90 31.87
N LEU A 3 15.21 -6.84 30.94
CA LEU A 3 14.63 -6.72 29.61
C LEU A 3 13.10 -6.92 29.67
N PRO A 4 12.30 -6.25 28.81
CA PRO A 4 10.86 -6.51 28.70
C PRO A 4 10.58 -7.96 28.26
N GLU A 5 9.34 -8.43 28.44
CA GLU A 5 8.95 -9.79 28.02
C GLU A 5 8.95 -9.88 26.49
N ARG A 6 8.40 -8.86 25.81
CA ARG A 6 8.44 -8.68 24.35
C ARG A 6 9.04 -7.32 24.02
N PHE A 7 10.05 -7.32 23.15
CA PHE A 7 10.70 -6.07 22.72
C PHE A 7 11.33 -6.20 21.33
N ILE A 8 11.56 -5.07 20.68
CA ILE A 8 12.37 -4.98 19.46
C ILE A 8 13.77 -4.54 19.85
N PHE A 9 14.77 -5.35 19.49
CA PHE A 9 16.17 -4.97 19.58
C PHE A 9 16.62 -4.33 18.26
N VAL A 10 17.11 -3.09 18.33
CA VAL A 10 17.64 -2.36 17.16
C VAL A 10 19.15 -2.27 17.28
N LYS A 11 19.84 -2.83 16.29
CA LYS A 11 21.27 -2.75 16.12
C LYS A 11 21.57 -1.78 14.97
N HIS A 12 22.05 -0.59 15.32
CA HIS A 12 22.42 0.40 14.31
C HIS A 12 23.78 0.07 13.68
N HIS A 13 23.96 0.51 12.44
CA HIS A 13 25.26 0.42 11.78
C HIS A 13 26.32 1.22 12.56
N PRO A 14 27.57 0.74 12.70
CA PRO A 14 28.62 1.43 13.46
C PRO A 14 28.86 2.89 13.02
N HIS A 15 28.79 3.18 11.72
CA HIS A 15 28.96 4.56 11.20
C HIS A 15 27.84 5.54 11.60
N SER A 16 26.75 5.06 12.22
CA SER A 16 25.69 5.94 12.72
C SER A 16 26.04 6.61 14.04
N ASP A 17 27.07 6.13 14.75
CA ASP A 17 27.42 6.54 16.12
C ASP A 17 26.24 6.44 17.13
N LYS A 18 25.22 5.65 16.82
CA LYS A 18 24.07 5.39 17.70
C LYS A 18 24.29 4.11 18.50
N PRO A 19 24.02 4.10 19.83
CA PRO A 19 24.02 2.88 20.61
C PRO A 19 22.84 1.97 20.22
N ASN A 20 22.96 0.67 20.48
CA ASN A 20 21.83 -0.24 20.29
C ASN A 20 20.62 0.19 21.16
N GLU A 21 19.42 -0.02 20.65
CA GLU A 21 18.16 0.42 21.26
C GLU A 21 17.25 -0.78 21.58
N ILE A 22 16.47 -0.66 22.65
CA ILE A 22 15.42 -1.61 23.04
C ILE A 22 14.09 -0.88 23.03
N ILE A 23 13.16 -1.33 22.19
CA ILE A 23 11.79 -0.81 22.10
C ILE A 23 10.87 -1.82 22.78
N ALA A 24 10.38 -1.51 23.99
CA ALA A 24 9.46 -2.37 24.73
C ALA A 24 8.09 -2.43 24.05
N LEU A 25 7.52 -3.63 23.92
CA LEU A 25 6.19 -3.83 23.32
C LEU A 25 5.10 -4.03 24.37
N ASP A 26 5.46 -4.35 25.62
CA ASP A 26 4.52 -4.68 26.71
C ASP A 26 3.99 -3.45 27.47
N SER A 27 4.40 -2.24 27.09
CA SER A 27 3.91 -1.01 27.74
C SER A 27 2.42 -0.86 27.44
N ALA A 28 1.60 -0.67 28.48
CA ALA A 28 0.19 -0.24 28.35
C ALA A 28 0.10 0.84 27.30
N ILE A 29 -0.92 0.77 26.42
CA ILE A 29 -1.16 1.68 25.28
C ILE A 29 -0.84 3.11 25.72
N SER A 30 0.41 3.50 25.51
CA SER A 30 0.86 4.80 25.98
C SER A 30 0.28 5.76 24.98
N SER A 31 -0.42 6.78 25.48
CA SER A 31 -0.73 7.97 24.70
C SER A 31 0.51 8.58 24.06
N ASP A 32 1.71 8.21 24.53
CA ASP A 32 2.97 8.37 23.81
C ASP A 32 3.10 7.30 22.71
N SER A 33 2.18 7.38 21.75
CA SER A 33 2.63 7.14 20.38
C SER A 33 3.83 8.06 20.17
N PRO A 34 4.90 7.66 19.44
CA PRO A 34 5.51 8.66 18.59
C PRO A 34 4.33 9.17 17.77
N GLU A 35 3.85 10.38 18.05
CA GLU A 35 3.02 11.11 17.10
C GLU A 35 3.64 10.83 15.73
N PRO A 36 2.85 10.46 14.71
CA PRO A 36 3.39 10.33 13.36
C PRO A 36 4.22 11.58 13.11
N ALA A 37 5.55 11.42 13.06
CA ALA A 37 6.55 12.42 13.46
C ALA A 37 5.94 13.80 13.42
N ALA A 38 5.53 14.36 14.58
CA ALA A 38 4.71 15.56 14.74
C ALA A 38 4.71 16.33 13.43
N LYS A 39 3.65 16.17 12.61
CA LYS A 39 3.56 16.83 11.29
C LYS A 39 4.11 18.22 11.53
N SER A 40 5.24 18.56 10.90
CA SER A 40 5.91 19.83 11.17
C SER A 40 4.81 20.89 11.20
N PRO A 41 4.72 21.71 12.26
CA PRO A 41 3.59 22.60 12.46
C PRO A 41 3.28 23.25 11.11
N PRO A 42 2.01 23.19 10.66
CA PRO A 42 1.67 23.53 9.29
C PRO A 42 2.32 24.87 8.96
N ASP A 43 3.06 24.90 7.85
CA ASP A 43 3.80 26.08 7.40
C ASP A 43 2.90 27.31 7.58
N GLU A 44 3.32 28.34 8.32
CA GLU A 44 2.49 29.52 8.60
C GLU A 44 2.02 30.20 7.29
N HIS A 45 2.74 29.92 6.20
CA HIS A 45 2.48 30.41 4.87
C HIS A 45 2.50 29.27 3.83
N PRO A 46 1.50 28.35 3.83
CA PRO A 46 1.45 27.23 2.87
C PRO A 46 1.26 27.69 1.42
N TRP A 47 0.85 28.96 1.25
CA TRP A 47 0.74 29.63 -0.04
C TRP A 47 2.07 30.23 -0.49
N ALA A 48 3.18 30.11 0.23
CA ALA A 48 4.48 30.58 -0.24
C ALA A 48 4.84 29.88 -1.57
N PRO A 49 5.41 30.62 -2.56
CA PRO A 49 5.91 31.99 -2.48
C PRO A 49 4.89 33.06 -2.91
N PHE A 50 3.60 32.72 -2.98
CA PHE A 50 2.56 33.73 -3.15
C PHE A 50 2.49 34.60 -1.91
N ARG A 51 2.10 35.87 -2.07
CA ARG A 51 2.07 36.83 -0.96
C ARG A 51 0.95 36.51 0.04
N CYS A 52 -0.13 35.90 -0.42
CA CYS A 52 -1.27 35.52 0.39
C CYS A 52 -2.04 34.34 -0.24
N LEU A 53 -2.93 33.74 0.54
CA LEU A 53 -3.82 32.66 0.08
C LEU A 53 -4.70 33.07 -1.11
N ALA A 54 -5.14 34.34 -1.16
CA ALA A 54 -5.97 34.86 -2.25
C ALA A 54 -5.20 34.88 -3.58
N ASP A 55 -3.93 35.27 -3.56
CA ASP A 55 -3.04 35.24 -4.72
C ASP A 55 -2.81 33.81 -5.21
N ALA A 56 -2.51 32.87 -4.31
CA ALA A 56 -2.35 31.46 -4.67
C ALA A 56 -3.63 30.87 -5.28
N THR A 57 -4.79 31.16 -4.66
CA THR A 57 -6.10 30.68 -5.13
C THR A 57 -6.47 31.29 -6.49
N PHE A 58 -6.21 32.59 -6.68
CA PHE A 58 -6.45 33.29 -7.94
C PHE A 58 -5.55 32.74 -9.05
N ALA A 59 -4.25 32.63 -8.79
CA ALA A 59 -3.30 32.03 -9.73
C ALA A 59 -3.72 30.59 -10.10
N TYR A 60 -4.14 29.80 -9.10
CA TYR A 60 -4.63 28.43 -9.35
C TYR A 60 -5.86 28.43 -10.25
N ARG A 61 -6.82 29.33 -10.03
CA ARG A 61 -8.01 29.46 -10.87
C ARG A 61 -7.67 29.89 -12.29
N CYS A 62 -6.81 30.88 -12.48
CA CYS A 62 -6.38 31.33 -13.81
C CYS A 62 -5.65 30.22 -14.57
N VAL A 63 -4.73 29.54 -13.90
CA VAL A 63 -3.94 28.44 -14.46
C VAL A 63 -4.82 27.22 -14.78
N SER A 64 -5.79 26.89 -13.93
CA SER A 64 -6.71 25.76 -14.12
C SER A 64 -7.78 26.02 -15.18
N ARG A 65 -8.28 27.26 -15.27
CA ARG A 65 -9.28 27.69 -16.27
C ARG A 65 -8.67 28.11 -17.59
N ARG A 66 -7.34 28.12 -17.72
CA ARG A 66 -6.61 28.43 -18.96
C ARG A 66 -6.88 29.86 -19.46
N MET A 67 -6.99 30.79 -18.52
CA MET A 67 -7.16 32.21 -18.88
C MET A 67 -5.92 32.72 -19.62
N SER A 68 -6.13 33.39 -20.73
CA SER A 68 -5.10 34.13 -21.44
C SER A 68 -4.59 35.31 -20.61
N ASN A 69 -3.38 35.78 -20.90
CA ASN A 69 -2.79 36.94 -20.21
C ASN A 69 -3.73 38.17 -20.24
N ARG A 70 -4.49 38.32 -21.33
CA ARG A 70 -5.52 39.36 -21.48
C ARG A 70 -6.71 39.14 -20.54
N GLU A 71 -7.26 37.92 -20.48
CA GLU A 71 -8.38 37.60 -19.57
C GLU A 71 -7.96 37.76 -18.10
N VAL A 72 -6.72 37.37 -17.75
CA VAL A 72 -6.17 37.59 -16.41
C VAL A 72 -6.09 39.09 -16.09
N ASP A 73 -5.60 39.91 -17.03
CA ASP A 73 -5.54 41.36 -16.85
C ASP A 73 -6.93 42.01 -16.75
N GLU A 74 -7.91 41.54 -17.52
CA GLU A 74 -9.29 42.01 -17.49
C GLU A 74 -9.96 41.66 -16.15
N ASP A 75 -9.83 40.42 -15.67
CA ASP A 75 -10.37 40.00 -14.38
C ASP A 75 -9.69 40.72 -13.21
N LEU A 76 -8.36 40.91 -13.25
CA LEU A 76 -7.63 41.67 -12.23
C LEU A 76 -8.00 43.17 -12.20
N LYS A 77 -8.43 43.74 -13.34
CA LYS A 77 -8.97 45.10 -13.39
C LYS A 77 -10.36 45.16 -12.79
N LEU A 78 -11.25 44.22 -13.15
CA LEU A 78 -12.61 44.14 -12.60
C LEU A 78 -12.61 43.97 -11.08
N LEU A 79 -11.67 43.19 -10.54
CA LEU A 79 -11.48 43.06 -9.08
C LEU A 79 -11.08 44.37 -8.36
N ARG A 80 -10.85 45.46 -9.10
CA ARG A 80 -10.49 46.79 -8.59
C ARG A 80 -11.44 47.89 -9.04
N THR A 81 -12.59 47.52 -9.61
CA THR A 81 -13.69 48.44 -9.92
C THR A 81 -14.83 48.26 -8.91
N GLU A 82 -16.00 48.81 -9.22
CA GLU A 82 -17.25 48.70 -8.46
C GLU A 82 -17.75 47.27 -8.18
N TRP A 83 -17.09 46.23 -8.70
CA TRP A 83 -17.44 44.83 -8.41
C TRP A 83 -17.08 44.40 -6.99
N THR A 84 -16.12 45.07 -6.35
CA THR A 84 -15.66 44.72 -5.01
C THR A 84 -15.14 45.97 -4.30
N ASP A 85 -15.64 46.22 -3.09
CA ASP A 85 -15.19 47.36 -2.27
C ASP A 85 -13.79 47.11 -1.67
N GLN A 86 -13.39 45.84 -1.54
CA GLN A 86 -12.07 45.39 -1.08
C GLN A 86 -11.68 44.05 -1.71
N THR A 87 -10.45 43.94 -2.23
CA THR A 87 -9.89 42.69 -2.78
C THR A 87 -8.62 42.29 -2.03
N HIS A 88 -8.52 41.00 -1.68
CA HIS A 88 -7.33 40.42 -1.07
C HIS A 88 -6.29 39.95 -2.10
N VAL A 89 -6.63 39.95 -3.40
CA VAL A 89 -5.71 39.60 -4.49
C VAL A 89 -4.78 40.77 -4.78
N THR A 90 -3.48 40.57 -4.64
CA THR A 90 -2.46 41.61 -4.73
C THR A 90 -1.87 41.78 -6.15
N PHE A 91 -2.05 40.80 -7.05
CA PHE A 91 -1.56 40.87 -8.44
C PHE A 91 -2.18 42.03 -9.23
N ARG A 92 -1.38 42.94 -9.80
CA ARG A 92 -1.90 44.07 -10.59
C ARG A 92 -2.17 43.70 -12.04
N ASN A 93 -1.47 42.70 -12.56
CA ASN A 93 -1.56 42.20 -13.92
C ASN A 93 -1.01 40.76 -13.99
N HIS A 94 -1.11 40.12 -15.15
CA HIS A 94 -0.62 38.78 -15.40
C HIS A 94 0.89 38.63 -15.16
N ARG A 95 1.70 39.68 -15.32
CA ARG A 95 3.16 39.60 -15.06
C ARG A 95 3.47 39.46 -13.57
N ASP A 96 2.66 40.03 -12.69
CA ASP A 96 2.80 39.83 -11.25
C ASP A 96 2.49 38.38 -10.87
N MET A 97 1.43 37.83 -11.48
CA MET A 97 1.08 36.41 -11.33
C MET A 97 2.18 35.51 -11.90
N GLU A 98 2.71 35.80 -13.10
CA GLU A 98 3.81 35.04 -13.71
C GLU A 98 5.07 35.06 -12.84
N ARG A 99 5.44 36.19 -12.24
CA ARG A 99 6.57 36.28 -11.30
C ARG A 99 6.38 35.42 -10.06
N ALA A 100 5.19 35.42 -9.46
CA ALA A 100 4.89 34.55 -8.32
C ALA A 100 4.91 33.06 -8.72
N LEU A 101 4.40 32.73 -9.91
CA LEU A 101 4.47 31.40 -10.49
C LEU A 101 5.91 30.97 -10.79
N ASP A 102 6.79 31.90 -11.20
CA ASP A 102 8.21 31.64 -11.44
C ASP A 102 8.97 31.42 -10.12
N ALA A 103 8.67 32.21 -9.08
CA ALA A 103 9.19 31.98 -7.74
C ALA A 103 8.74 30.61 -7.18
N ALA A 104 7.49 30.21 -7.42
CA ALA A 104 6.99 28.89 -7.03
C ALA A 104 7.72 27.75 -7.76
N ARG A 105 8.27 28.03 -8.94
CA ARG A 105 9.13 27.10 -9.68
C ARG A 105 10.58 27.11 -9.20
N GLU A 106 11.09 28.24 -8.70
CA GLU A 106 12.44 28.37 -8.11
C GLU A 106 12.60 27.54 -6.85
N GLY A 107 11.52 27.35 -6.09
CA GLY A 107 11.47 26.40 -4.99
C GLY A 107 11.60 24.93 -5.40
N ASN A 108 11.81 24.58 -6.67
CA ASN A 108 11.94 23.20 -7.15
C ASN A 108 13.11 23.02 -8.13
N VAL A 109 13.58 21.78 -8.29
CA VAL A 109 14.56 21.44 -9.34
C VAL A 109 13.93 21.70 -10.71
N ARG A 110 14.58 22.57 -11.51
CA ARG A 110 14.04 22.98 -12.81
C ARG A 110 14.20 21.86 -13.84
N PHE A 111 13.22 21.75 -14.73
CA PHE A 111 13.38 20.94 -15.94
C PHE A 111 14.44 21.57 -16.85
N ARG A 112 15.32 20.72 -17.37
CA ARG A 112 16.34 21.02 -18.37
C ARG A 112 15.95 20.34 -19.67
N THR A 113 16.34 20.94 -20.78
CA THR A 113 16.17 20.34 -22.11
C THR A 113 17.55 20.02 -22.66
N THR A 114 17.72 18.80 -23.15
CA THR A 114 18.90 18.37 -23.91
C THR A 114 18.46 17.70 -25.20
N ARG A 115 19.35 17.65 -26.19
CA ARG A 115 19.10 16.97 -27.46
C ARG A 115 20.18 15.94 -27.69
N VAL A 116 19.76 14.73 -28.08
CA VAL A 116 20.66 13.62 -28.38
C VAL A 116 20.33 13.06 -29.74
N SER A 117 21.35 12.92 -30.58
CA SER A 117 21.24 12.29 -31.89
C SER A 117 21.53 10.80 -31.76
N ILE A 118 20.54 9.97 -32.09
CA ILE A 118 20.63 8.51 -31.97
C ILE A 118 20.79 7.92 -33.37
N HIS A 119 21.95 7.34 -33.64
CA HIS A 119 22.18 6.58 -34.86
C HIS A 119 21.58 5.17 -34.73
N PHE A 120 20.82 4.72 -35.72
CA PHE A 120 20.25 3.39 -35.78
C PHE A 120 20.61 2.71 -37.10
N GLU A 121 21.20 1.53 -36.98
CA GLU A 121 21.59 0.69 -38.11
C GLU A 121 20.42 -0.22 -38.47
N GLY A 122 19.57 0.25 -39.38
CA GLY A 122 18.43 -0.48 -39.94
C GLY A 122 18.45 -0.46 -41.47
N ARG A 123 17.87 -1.47 -42.11
CA ARG A 123 17.70 -1.52 -43.57
C ARG A 123 16.59 -0.58 -44.05
N GLU A 124 15.49 -0.49 -43.31
CA GLU A 124 14.34 0.34 -43.68
C GLU A 124 14.18 1.58 -42.77
N LEU A 125 14.51 1.45 -41.49
CA LEU A 125 14.46 2.53 -40.50
C LEU A 125 15.86 3.00 -40.08
N GLY A 126 16.87 2.76 -40.91
CA GLY A 126 18.22 3.23 -40.67
C GLY A 126 18.32 4.75 -40.76
N GLY A 127 19.08 5.36 -39.85
CA GLY A 127 19.29 6.81 -39.87
C GLY A 127 19.67 7.40 -38.52
N THR A 128 19.71 8.72 -38.46
CA THR A 128 19.94 9.49 -37.24
C THR A 128 18.64 10.14 -36.80
N TYR A 129 18.28 9.93 -35.54
CA TYR A 129 17.06 10.43 -34.92
C TYR A 129 17.42 11.42 -33.82
N ASP A 130 17.04 12.68 -33.97
CA ASP A 130 17.19 13.67 -32.92
C ASP A 130 16.05 13.55 -31.90
N VAL A 131 16.43 13.34 -30.65
CA VAL A 131 15.51 13.21 -29.52
C VAL A 131 15.74 14.37 -28.57
N GLU A 132 14.72 15.20 -28.42
CA GLU A 132 14.69 16.21 -27.37
C GLU A 132 14.21 15.57 -26.06
N ILE A 133 14.98 15.73 -25.01
CA ILE A 133 14.75 15.15 -23.69
C ILE A 133 14.58 16.29 -22.71
N LYS A 134 13.40 16.35 -22.08
CA LYS A 134 13.10 17.30 -21.01
C LYS A 134 13.02 16.58 -19.68
N PHE A 135 13.94 16.90 -18.77
CA PHE A 135 14.08 16.17 -17.51
C PHE A 135 14.60 17.04 -16.35
N ARG A 136 14.38 16.61 -15.12
CA ARG A 136 15.04 17.10 -13.91
C ARG A 136 16.24 16.23 -13.62
N ASP A 137 17.35 16.87 -13.23
CA ASP A 137 18.52 16.13 -12.80
C ASP A 137 18.21 15.37 -11.51
N PRO A 138 18.31 14.02 -11.49
CA PRO A 138 17.97 13.23 -10.31
C PRO A 138 18.90 13.51 -9.14
N TRP A 139 20.17 13.84 -9.38
CA TRP A 139 21.11 14.19 -8.31
C TRP A 139 20.72 15.50 -7.62
N GLU A 140 20.25 16.49 -8.38
CA GLU A 140 19.78 17.75 -7.79
C GLU A 140 18.52 17.54 -6.95
N VAL A 141 17.64 16.64 -7.38
CA VAL A 141 16.45 16.23 -6.59
C VAL A 141 16.89 15.55 -5.30
N MET A 142 17.77 14.54 -5.37
CA MET A 142 18.28 13.84 -4.20
C MET A 142 19.01 14.79 -3.25
N THR A 143 19.90 15.63 -3.75
CA THR A 143 20.68 16.59 -2.95
C THR A 143 19.78 17.57 -2.22
N ARG A 144 18.70 18.03 -2.86
CA ARG A 144 17.71 18.88 -2.20
C ARG A 144 17.09 18.17 -1.00
N TRP A 145 16.61 16.95 -1.17
CA TRP A 145 16.02 16.18 -0.07
C TRP A 145 17.02 15.82 1.03
N LEU A 146 18.26 15.46 0.66
CA LEU A 146 19.32 15.14 1.62
C LEU A 146 19.68 16.36 2.50
N ARG A 147 19.57 17.58 1.95
CA ARG A 147 19.86 18.85 2.64
C ARG A 147 18.65 19.41 3.39
N ASP A 148 17.47 18.81 3.23
CA ASP A 148 16.24 19.34 3.78
C ASP A 148 16.10 18.99 5.26
N GLU A 149 16.15 20.01 6.12
CA GLU A 149 16.05 19.84 7.57
C GLU A 149 14.70 19.24 7.98
N SER A 150 13.62 19.52 7.22
CA SER A 150 12.28 18.99 7.52
C SER A 150 12.18 17.48 7.27
N LEU A 151 13.08 16.91 6.46
CA LEU A 151 13.09 15.48 6.13
C LEU A 151 14.04 14.68 7.03
N ALA A 152 14.92 15.34 7.78
CA ALA A 152 15.89 14.67 8.64
C ALA A 152 15.26 13.77 9.71
N PRO A 153 14.15 14.14 10.39
CA PRO A 153 13.51 13.29 11.41
C PRO A 153 12.92 11.99 10.86
N VAL A 154 12.53 11.99 9.59
CA VAL A 154 11.91 10.85 8.88
C VAL A 154 12.88 10.17 7.92
N SER A 155 14.19 10.40 8.10
CA SER A 155 15.25 9.84 7.25
C SER A 155 16.15 8.87 8.01
N SER A 156 16.45 7.74 7.39
CA SER A 156 17.47 6.78 7.81
C SER A 156 18.75 6.98 7.00
N TRP A 157 19.84 7.42 7.63
CA TRP A 157 21.11 7.67 6.93
C TRP A 157 22.00 6.44 6.76
N PHE A 158 21.74 5.40 7.56
CA PHE A 158 22.46 4.14 7.55
C PHE A 158 21.48 2.99 7.73
N SER A 159 21.92 1.81 7.32
CA SER A 159 21.25 0.56 7.60
C SER A 159 21.12 0.27 9.10
N GLN A 160 20.16 -0.59 9.45
CA GLN A 160 19.98 -1.09 10.80
C GLN A 160 19.42 -2.51 10.75
N GLU A 161 19.75 -3.31 11.75
CA GLU A 161 19.14 -4.63 11.94
C GLU A 161 18.14 -4.55 13.10
N ARG A 162 16.93 -5.06 12.89
CA ARG A 162 15.89 -5.10 13.91
C ARG A 162 15.53 -6.55 14.19
N TYR A 163 15.30 -6.90 15.44
CA TYR A 163 14.96 -8.27 15.85
C TYR A 163 13.79 -8.23 16.82
N LEU A 164 12.80 -9.10 16.59
CA LEU A 164 11.74 -9.33 17.55
C LEU A 164 12.24 -10.31 18.61
N CYS A 165 12.29 -9.85 19.85
CA CYS A 165 12.81 -10.59 21.00
C CYS A 165 11.68 -10.89 21.99
N MET A 166 11.75 -12.06 22.62
CA MET A 166 10.76 -12.59 23.56
C MET A 166 11.49 -13.10 24.81
N GLU A 167 10.73 -13.41 25.87
CA GLU A 167 11.22 -14.12 27.06
C GLU A 167 12.36 -13.39 27.81
N HIS A 168 12.37 -12.06 27.80
CA HIS A 168 13.41 -11.25 28.46
C HIS A 168 14.84 -11.51 27.95
N GLU A 169 15.02 -12.03 26.73
CA GLU A 169 16.33 -12.31 26.14
C GLU A 169 16.51 -11.67 24.75
N ILE A 170 17.70 -11.13 24.48
CA ILE A 170 18.05 -10.65 23.13
C ILE A 170 18.31 -11.85 22.23
N SER A 171 17.41 -12.07 21.27
CA SER A 171 17.54 -13.10 20.25
C SER A 171 17.74 -12.50 18.86
N PHE A 172 18.72 -13.03 18.13
CA PHE A 172 19.01 -12.64 16.74
C PHE A 172 18.35 -13.55 15.70
N SER A 173 17.48 -14.48 16.11
CA SER A 173 16.86 -15.45 15.20
C SER A 173 15.73 -14.86 14.36
N ASN A 174 14.98 -13.90 14.90
CA ASN A 174 13.76 -13.38 14.31
C ASN A 174 13.92 -11.94 13.79
N ARG A 175 14.75 -11.79 12.76
CA ARG A 175 15.01 -10.50 12.09
C ARG A 175 13.72 -9.91 11.49
N LEU A 176 13.53 -8.61 11.69
CA LEU A 176 12.43 -7.78 11.16
C LEU A 176 12.83 -7.09 9.85
N TYR A 177 11.89 -7.03 8.92
CA TYR A 177 12.00 -6.33 7.65
C TYR A 177 10.78 -5.42 7.47
N GLU A 178 11.05 -4.14 7.26
CA GLU A 178 10.02 -3.10 7.18
C GLU A 178 10.37 -2.08 6.09
N GLU A 179 11.33 -1.20 6.36
CA GLU A 179 11.85 -0.19 5.44
C GLU A 179 13.11 -0.69 4.72
N PRO A 180 13.52 -0.08 3.60
CA PRO A 180 14.75 -0.46 2.90
C PRO A 180 16.00 -0.46 3.79
N CYS A 181 16.09 0.43 4.79
CA CYS A 181 17.21 0.49 5.74
C CYS A 181 17.32 -0.76 6.65
N THR A 182 16.25 -1.54 6.77
CA THR A 182 16.26 -2.84 7.50
C THR A 182 16.64 -4.02 6.60
N GLY A 183 16.63 -3.81 5.29
CA GLY A 183 16.92 -4.82 4.27
C GLY A 183 18.39 -5.19 4.17
N THR A 184 18.67 -6.41 3.70
CA THR A 184 20.04 -6.93 3.61
C THR A 184 20.88 -6.22 2.54
N THR A 185 20.27 -5.71 1.47
CA THR A 185 21.04 -5.04 0.40
C THR A 185 21.63 -3.72 0.86
N TRP A 186 20.87 -2.89 1.59
CA TRP A 186 21.43 -1.66 2.15
C TRP A 186 22.55 -2.00 3.15
N GLY A 187 22.30 -2.94 4.07
CA GLY A 187 23.32 -3.38 5.03
C GLY A 187 24.62 -3.85 4.37
N ALA A 188 24.54 -4.63 3.29
CA ALA A 188 25.71 -5.08 2.55
C ALA A 188 26.47 -3.92 1.88
N VAL A 189 25.76 -2.91 1.35
CA VAL A 189 26.41 -1.74 0.75
C VAL A 189 27.14 -0.92 1.82
N ASP A 190 26.48 -0.59 2.92
CA ASP A 190 27.06 0.20 4.01
C ASP A 190 28.27 -0.48 4.65
N GLN A 191 28.24 -1.82 4.75
CA GLN A 191 29.27 -2.61 5.44
C GLN A 191 30.46 -2.98 4.54
N ASP A 192 30.20 -3.39 3.28
CA ASP A 192 31.19 -4.07 2.45
C ASP A 192 31.63 -3.25 1.22
N ALA A 193 30.82 -2.28 0.78
CA ALA A 193 30.99 -1.67 -0.54
C ALA A 193 31.40 -0.19 -0.49
N LEU A 194 31.05 0.54 0.57
CA LEU A 194 31.39 1.95 0.70
C LEU A 194 32.81 2.17 1.24
N PRO A 195 33.52 3.21 0.77
CA PRO A 195 34.86 3.51 1.26
C PRO A 195 34.82 3.99 2.71
N VAL A 196 35.74 3.48 3.53
CA VAL A 196 35.99 4.02 4.88
C VAL A 196 36.75 5.33 4.73
N SER A 197 36.17 6.42 5.20
CA SER A 197 36.80 7.74 5.22
C SER A 197 36.98 8.21 6.65
N GLU A 198 38.20 8.64 7.01
CA GLU A 198 38.51 9.20 8.32
C GLU A 198 37.88 10.59 8.54
N LYS A 199 37.49 11.28 7.46
CA LYS A 199 37.01 12.67 7.53
C LYS A 199 35.49 12.79 7.70
N TYR A 200 34.74 12.06 6.89
CA TYR A 200 33.28 12.10 6.88
C TYR A 200 32.75 10.68 6.59
N PRO A 201 31.71 10.20 7.29
CA PRO A 201 31.18 8.88 7.03
C PRO A 201 30.58 8.79 5.63
N ALA A 202 30.86 7.69 4.93
CA ALA A 202 30.22 7.35 3.67
C ALA A 202 28.84 6.73 3.94
N CYS A 203 27.84 7.10 3.13
CA CYS A 203 26.47 6.61 3.26
C CYS A 203 25.89 6.25 1.90
N TYR A 204 25.15 5.15 1.86
CA TYR A 204 24.39 4.76 0.70
C TYR A 204 23.11 5.61 0.59
N VAL A 205 22.83 6.11 -0.61
CA VAL A 205 21.64 6.91 -0.92
C VAL A 205 20.79 6.13 -1.93
N PRO A 206 19.97 5.17 -1.46
CA PRO A 206 19.17 4.34 -2.34
C PRO A 206 18.02 5.10 -2.98
N GLY A 207 17.90 4.98 -4.29
CA GLY A 207 16.79 5.46 -5.10
C GLY A 207 15.81 4.35 -5.42
N HIS A 208 14.54 4.73 -5.55
CA HIS A 208 13.47 3.93 -6.14
C HIS A 208 13.01 4.58 -7.43
N VAL A 209 13.07 3.83 -8.52
CA VAL A 209 12.61 4.26 -9.84
C VAL A 209 11.31 3.57 -10.21
N TRP A 210 10.39 4.36 -10.75
CA TRP A 210 9.14 3.89 -11.30
C TRP A 210 8.92 4.50 -12.68
N LEU A 211 8.61 3.65 -13.65
CA LEU A 211 8.17 4.02 -14.97
C LEU A 211 6.96 3.17 -15.32
N ASP A 212 5.93 3.80 -15.85
CA ASP A 212 4.83 3.09 -16.49
C ASP A 212 4.20 3.99 -17.56
N LYS A 213 3.57 3.35 -18.53
CA LYS A 213 2.74 4.01 -19.51
C LYS A 213 1.34 4.19 -18.94
N GLY A 214 0.82 5.41 -19.07
CA GLY A 214 -0.63 5.46 -19.16
C GLY A 214 -1.28 6.70 -19.66
N LEU A 215 -2.60 6.61 -19.66
CA LEU A 215 -3.49 7.57 -20.28
C LEU A 215 -3.57 8.79 -19.38
N VAL A 216 -3.17 9.93 -19.93
CA VAL A 216 -3.37 11.24 -19.31
C VAL A 216 -4.59 11.96 -19.89
N SER A 217 -5.16 11.40 -20.96
CA SER A 217 -6.50 11.67 -21.46
C SER A 217 -6.99 10.47 -22.29
N THR A 218 -8.22 10.53 -22.80
CA THR A 218 -8.78 9.48 -23.66
C THR A 218 -7.92 9.13 -24.89
N LYS A 219 -7.03 10.02 -25.34
CA LYS A 219 -6.21 9.83 -26.54
C LYS A 219 -4.70 9.97 -26.32
N VAL A 220 -4.25 10.54 -25.19
CA VAL A 220 -2.83 10.83 -24.97
C VAL A 220 -2.26 9.91 -23.91
N LYS A 221 -1.17 9.24 -24.28
CA LYS A 221 -0.37 8.39 -23.39
C LYS A 221 0.93 9.09 -23.06
N MET A 222 1.28 9.14 -21.78
CA MET A 222 2.57 9.61 -21.30
C MET A 222 3.28 8.46 -20.56
N HIS A 223 4.61 8.51 -20.53
CA HIS A 223 5.45 7.60 -19.73
C HIS A 223 6.19 8.43 -18.69
N PRO A 224 5.55 8.79 -17.56
CA PRO A 224 6.23 9.45 -16.45
C PRO A 224 7.39 8.62 -15.92
N PHE A 225 8.52 9.28 -15.64
CA PHE A 225 9.65 8.70 -14.94
C PHE A 225 9.73 9.35 -13.55
N LEU A 226 9.49 8.55 -12.50
CA LEU A 226 9.48 8.99 -11.11
C LEU A 226 10.71 8.50 -10.34
N LEU A 227 11.16 9.34 -9.41
CA LEU A 227 12.19 9.03 -8.43
C LEU A 227 11.64 9.20 -7.01
N ARG A 228 12.03 8.31 -6.12
CA ARG A 228 11.83 8.42 -4.67
C ARG A 228 13.13 8.11 -3.93
N GLY A 229 13.36 8.78 -2.80
CA GLY A 229 14.51 8.51 -1.94
C GLY A 229 14.19 7.44 -0.90
N CYS A 230 14.74 6.23 -1.02
CA CYS A 230 14.46 5.11 -0.12
C CYS A 230 14.97 5.30 1.32
N TRP A 231 15.77 6.33 1.56
CA TRP A 231 16.18 6.73 2.91
C TRP A 231 15.10 7.47 3.69
N ILE A 232 14.12 8.04 3.00
CA ILE A 232 12.96 8.70 3.60
C ILE A 232 11.92 7.62 3.90
N GLU A 233 11.35 7.60 5.11
CA GLU A 233 10.33 6.64 5.50
C GLU A 233 9.16 6.57 4.51
N SER A 234 8.59 5.37 4.33
CA SER A 234 7.54 5.14 3.33
C SER A 234 6.30 6.01 3.52
N ALA A 235 5.95 6.37 4.77
CA ALA A 235 4.82 7.25 5.07
C ALA A 235 4.95 8.63 4.39
N THR A 236 6.17 9.19 4.36
CA THR A 236 6.46 10.47 3.70
C THR A 236 6.76 10.27 2.22
N ARG A 237 7.61 9.29 1.89
CA ARG A 237 8.09 9.01 0.53
C ARG A 237 6.99 8.60 -0.45
N ASN A 238 5.97 7.89 0.02
CA ASN A 238 4.83 7.47 -0.80
C ASN A 238 3.72 8.55 -0.85
N GLY A 239 3.86 9.62 -0.07
CA GLY A 239 3.00 10.79 -0.15
C GLY A 239 3.37 11.71 -1.30
N SER A 240 2.61 12.80 -1.41
CA SER A 240 2.70 13.81 -2.47
C SER A 240 3.30 15.14 -2.01
N GLY A 241 3.58 15.27 -0.71
CA GLY A 241 4.26 16.41 -0.08
C GLY A 241 5.78 16.41 -0.26
N ASN A 242 6.48 17.20 0.56
CA ASN A 242 7.95 17.23 0.56
C ASN A 242 8.54 15.85 0.91
N GLY A 243 9.62 15.45 0.24
CA GLY A 243 10.19 14.09 0.35
C GLY A 243 9.38 12.98 -0.36
N GLY A 244 8.22 13.30 -0.94
CA GLY A 244 7.43 12.40 -1.79
C GLY A 244 8.03 12.16 -3.18
N ALA A 245 7.26 11.60 -4.11
CA ALA A 245 7.74 11.30 -5.46
C ALA A 245 8.12 12.57 -6.27
N ALA A 246 9.25 12.50 -6.97
CA ALA A 246 9.67 13.52 -7.94
C ALA A 246 9.49 13.01 -9.37
N LEU A 247 8.76 13.77 -10.19
CA LEU A 247 8.74 13.58 -11.64
C LEU A 247 10.07 14.04 -12.24
N LEU A 248 10.88 13.08 -12.70
CA LEU A 248 12.11 13.35 -13.43
C LEU A 248 11.82 13.79 -14.86
N GLY A 249 10.77 13.28 -15.51
CA GLY A 249 10.42 13.67 -16.86
C GLY A 249 9.49 12.68 -17.53
N PHE A 250 9.36 12.82 -18.85
CA PHE A 250 8.56 11.91 -19.67
C PHE A 250 9.46 11.22 -20.70
N VAL A 251 9.32 9.90 -20.82
CA VAL A 251 9.98 9.17 -21.92
C VAL A 251 9.14 9.35 -23.18
N LEU A 252 9.62 10.22 -24.08
CA LEU A 252 8.97 10.49 -25.35
C LEU A 252 9.61 9.80 -26.52
N MET A 253 8.75 9.24 -27.36
CA MET A 253 9.13 8.78 -28.68
C MET A 253 9.19 9.97 -29.66
N PRO A 254 10.19 10.02 -30.56
CA PRO A 254 10.25 10.99 -31.66
C PRO A 254 8.95 11.04 -32.46
N ALA A 255 8.57 12.22 -32.97
CA ALA A 255 7.33 12.41 -33.74
C ALA A 255 7.23 11.42 -34.90
N ALA A 256 8.32 11.23 -35.65
CA ALA A 256 8.41 10.28 -36.76
C ALA A 256 8.05 8.83 -36.40
N LEU A 257 8.20 8.42 -35.12
CA LEU A 257 7.84 7.08 -34.64
C LEU A 257 6.46 7.02 -33.99
N ARG A 258 5.91 8.17 -33.56
CA ARG A 258 4.57 8.27 -32.99
C ARG A 258 3.48 8.16 -34.06
N GLU A 259 3.77 8.57 -35.28
CA GLU A 259 2.83 8.52 -36.41
C GLU A 259 2.73 7.13 -37.06
N ILE A 260 3.66 6.23 -36.75
CA ILE A 260 3.64 4.86 -37.27
C ILE A 260 2.71 4.01 -36.40
N ASP A 261 1.64 3.45 -36.99
CA ASP A 261 0.82 2.44 -36.30
C ASP A 261 1.58 1.10 -36.25
N PRO A 262 2.02 0.65 -35.06
CA PRO A 262 2.82 -0.56 -34.94
C PRO A 262 2.08 -1.82 -35.41
N LYS A 263 0.73 -1.82 -35.40
CA LYS A 263 -0.09 -2.97 -35.83
C LYS A 263 -0.02 -3.20 -37.33
N THR A 264 0.31 -2.17 -38.10
CA THR A 264 0.44 -2.24 -39.57
C THR A 264 1.81 -2.77 -40.01
N LEU A 265 2.80 -2.73 -39.12
CA LEU A 265 4.17 -3.15 -39.43
C LEU A 265 4.29 -4.68 -39.44
N LYS A 266 5.02 -5.21 -40.43
CA LYS A 266 5.35 -6.63 -40.55
C LYS A 266 6.83 -6.82 -40.87
N GLY A 267 7.33 -8.04 -40.68
CA GLY A 267 8.66 -8.46 -41.10
C GLY A 267 9.80 -7.58 -40.54
N VAL A 268 10.76 -7.24 -41.41
CA VAL A 268 11.98 -6.49 -41.07
C VAL A 268 11.64 -5.14 -40.44
N ARG A 269 10.74 -4.37 -41.06
CA ARG A 269 10.32 -3.05 -40.55
C ARG A 269 9.79 -3.08 -39.13
N ARG A 270 9.04 -4.13 -38.75
CA ARG A 270 8.53 -4.30 -37.37
C ARG A 270 9.67 -4.54 -36.39
N SER A 271 10.60 -5.43 -36.74
CA SER A 271 11.77 -5.75 -35.90
C SER A 271 12.65 -4.51 -35.69
N GLU A 272 12.90 -3.75 -36.76
CA GLU A 272 13.65 -2.51 -36.72
C GLU A 272 12.94 -1.43 -35.88
N TYR A 273 11.62 -1.29 -36.01
CA TYR A 273 10.84 -0.36 -35.19
C TYR A 273 10.94 -0.70 -33.70
N ASP A 274 10.78 -1.98 -33.33
CA ASP A 274 10.89 -2.43 -31.94
C ASP A 274 12.33 -2.24 -31.39
N GLY A 275 13.34 -2.49 -32.22
CA GLY A 275 14.76 -2.25 -31.88
C GLY A 275 15.09 -0.77 -31.68
N LEU A 276 14.64 0.09 -32.60
CA LEU A 276 14.82 1.54 -32.53
C LEU A 276 14.10 2.12 -31.30
N LYS A 277 12.86 1.68 -31.04
CA LYS A 277 12.11 2.10 -29.84
C LYS A 277 12.89 1.78 -28.56
N ARG A 278 13.45 0.58 -28.45
CA ARG A 278 14.26 0.18 -27.29
C ARG A 278 15.51 1.04 -27.16
N LYS A 279 16.23 1.26 -28.27
CA LYS A 279 17.45 2.10 -28.27
C LYS A 279 17.16 3.52 -27.82
N ILE A 280 16.07 4.12 -28.30
CA ILE A 280 15.62 5.45 -27.88
C ILE A 280 15.26 5.45 -26.39
N TYR A 281 14.39 4.55 -25.96
CA TYR A 281 13.93 4.45 -24.58
C TYR A 281 15.10 4.41 -23.59
N HIS A 282 16.06 3.52 -23.84
CA HIS A 282 17.24 3.38 -22.99
C HIS A 282 18.20 4.57 -23.06
N THR A 283 18.39 5.15 -24.24
CA THR A 283 19.23 6.35 -24.38
C THR A 283 18.65 7.51 -23.58
N VAL A 284 17.31 7.68 -23.61
CA VAL A 284 16.62 8.68 -22.80
C VAL A 284 16.84 8.41 -21.31
N CYS A 285 16.63 7.17 -20.85
CA CYS A 285 16.81 6.82 -19.44
C CYS A 285 18.27 7.01 -18.98
N ARG A 286 19.26 6.63 -19.80
CA ARG A 286 20.69 6.86 -19.53
C ARG A 286 20.99 8.34 -19.37
N VAL A 287 20.46 9.19 -20.25
CA VAL A 287 20.68 10.64 -20.19
C VAL A 287 20.08 11.25 -18.92
N VAL A 288 18.86 10.83 -18.56
CA VAL A 288 18.20 11.29 -17.32
C VAL A 288 19.01 10.91 -16.10
N MET A 289 19.54 9.67 -16.06
CA MET A 289 20.24 9.12 -14.89
C MET A 289 21.75 9.42 -14.86
N ALA A 290 22.29 10.07 -15.89
CA ALA A 290 23.73 10.25 -16.09
C ALA A 290 24.45 10.93 -14.91
N SER A 291 23.76 11.84 -14.19
CA SER A 291 24.37 12.56 -13.07
C SER A 291 24.70 11.65 -11.88
N LEU A 292 24.07 10.49 -11.75
CA LEU A 292 24.34 9.55 -10.66
C LEU A 292 25.54 8.62 -10.95
N GLU A 293 25.87 8.34 -12.21
CA GLU A 293 26.83 7.30 -12.61
C GLU A 293 28.25 7.48 -12.04
N ARG A 294 28.76 8.72 -12.03
CA ARG A 294 30.08 9.01 -11.44
C ARG A 294 30.01 9.08 -9.91
N ARG A 295 28.87 9.47 -9.38
CA ARG A 295 28.66 9.72 -7.94
C ARG A 295 28.42 8.43 -7.18
N SER A 296 27.81 7.43 -7.79
CA SER A 296 27.70 6.10 -7.18
C SER A 296 29.08 5.53 -6.83
N ARG A 297 30.05 5.71 -7.72
CA ARG A 297 31.46 5.29 -7.55
C ARG A 297 32.24 6.15 -6.56
N ASN A 298 32.23 7.47 -6.76
CA ASN A 298 33.15 8.36 -6.05
C ASN A 298 32.55 9.03 -4.82
N GLY A 299 31.23 9.00 -4.69
CA GLY A 299 30.49 9.79 -3.71
C GLY A 299 30.54 11.30 -3.95
N GLU A 300 29.75 12.05 -3.20
CA GLU A 300 29.85 13.50 -3.10
C GLU A 300 29.63 13.94 -1.65
N ALA A 301 30.53 14.78 -1.11
CA ALA A 301 30.42 15.29 0.25
C ALA A 301 29.33 16.37 0.34
N LEU A 302 28.32 16.13 1.17
CA LEU A 302 27.19 17.03 1.38
C LEU A 302 26.95 17.23 2.88
N ARG A 303 26.55 18.45 3.27
CA ARG A 303 25.94 18.68 4.59
C ARG A 303 24.48 18.27 4.51
N PHE A 304 24.07 17.30 5.30
CA PHE A 304 22.70 16.78 5.32
C PHE A 304 21.80 17.68 6.17
N GLY A 305 20.48 17.47 6.09
CA GLY A 305 19.47 18.23 6.84
C GLY A 305 19.57 18.08 8.36
N ASP A 306 20.30 17.08 8.87
CA ASP A 306 20.65 16.97 10.29
C ASP A 306 21.92 17.74 10.67
N GLY A 307 22.47 18.54 9.75
CA GLY A 307 23.67 19.33 9.94
C GLY A 307 24.99 18.57 9.78
N VAL A 308 24.97 17.24 9.66
CA VAL A 308 26.18 16.41 9.57
C VAL A 308 26.67 16.31 8.13
N VAL A 309 27.99 16.39 7.92
CA VAL A 309 28.59 16.22 6.59
C VAL A 309 28.87 14.75 6.35
N ARG A 310 28.35 14.20 5.25
CA ARG A 310 28.54 12.81 4.82
C ARG A 310 28.97 12.73 3.37
N VAL A 311 29.63 11.64 2.98
CA VAL A 311 29.89 11.31 1.57
C VAL A 311 28.74 10.46 1.06
N ALA A 312 27.90 11.05 0.20
CA ALA A 312 26.70 10.41 -0.33
C ALA A 312 27.00 9.62 -1.61
N HIS A 313 26.72 8.31 -1.60
CA HIS A 313 26.85 7.41 -2.75
C HIS A 313 25.46 6.98 -3.25
N PRO A 314 24.92 7.59 -4.33
CA PRO A 314 23.63 7.19 -4.88
C PRO A 314 23.68 5.81 -5.54
N GLY A 315 22.58 5.06 -5.47
CA GLY A 315 22.36 3.87 -6.29
C GLY A 315 20.88 3.54 -6.43
N ILE A 316 20.54 2.61 -7.31
CA ILE A 316 19.14 2.20 -7.57
C ILE A 316 18.86 0.88 -6.87
N LEU A 317 18.08 0.95 -5.81
CA LEU A 317 17.74 -0.20 -4.96
C LEU A 317 16.46 -0.90 -5.42
N ILE A 318 15.48 -0.11 -5.88
CA ILE A 318 14.15 -0.61 -6.23
C ILE A 318 13.79 -0.11 -7.62
N GLU A 319 13.45 -1.04 -8.51
CA GLU A 319 12.77 -0.81 -9.78
C GLU A 319 11.35 -1.38 -9.64
N SER A 320 10.36 -0.49 -9.63
CA SER A 320 8.95 -0.86 -9.55
C SER A 320 8.28 -0.55 -10.88
N MET A 321 7.96 -1.58 -11.65
CA MET A 321 7.32 -1.46 -12.96
C MET A 321 6.44 -2.67 -13.19
N ASP A 322 5.45 -2.54 -14.06
CA ASP A 322 4.72 -3.70 -14.55
C ASP A 322 5.65 -4.60 -15.39
N PHE A 323 5.21 -5.81 -15.73
CA PHE A 323 6.09 -6.77 -16.40
C PHE A 323 6.49 -6.35 -17.82
N GLU A 324 5.58 -5.69 -18.57
CA GLU A 324 5.88 -5.26 -19.93
C GLU A 324 6.93 -4.16 -19.92
N GLU A 325 6.78 -3.20 -19.02
CA GLU A 325 7.69 -2.09 -18.85
C GLU A 325 9.02 -2.56 -18.24
N MET A 326 9.01 -3.48 -17.27
CA MET A 326 10.23 -4.12 -16.74
C MET A 326 11.03 -4.83 -17.84
N ALA A 327 10.35 -5.52 -18.77
CA ALA A 327 11.03 -6.16 -19.90
C ALA A 327 11.61 -5.12 -20.88
N ALA A 328 10.94 -3.99 -21.08
CA ALA A 328 11.47 -2.88 -21.87
C ALA A 328 12.69 -2.23 -21.19
N TRP A 329 12.58 -1.96 -19.88
CA TRP A 329 13.61 -1.42 -19.01
C TRP A 329 14.86 -2.28 -19.00
N LEU A 330 14.74 -3.60 -18.81
CA LEU A 330 15.91 -4.49 -18.77
C LEU A 330 16.37 -4.99 -20.14
N ALA A 331 15.71 -4.55 -21.22
CA ALA A 331 15.94 -5.03 -22.58
C ALA A 331 15.82 -6.57 -22.70
N ILE A 332 14.79 -7.17 -22.08
CA ILE A 332 14.53 -8.61 -22.09
C ILE A 332 13.39 -8.93 -23.06
N ARG A 333 13.48 -10.09 -23.72
CA ARG A 333 12.54 -10.52 -24.78
C ARG A 333 11.16 -10.97 -24.28
N ASN A 334 10.86 -10.84 -22.98
CA ASN A 334 9.62 -11.28 -22.35
C ASN A 334 9.26 -12.72 -22.80
N SER A 335 8.00 -13.02 -23.12
CA SER A 335 7.48 -14.32 -23.55
C SER A 335 8.08 -14.87 -24.85
N ARG A 336 8.92 -14.10 -25.55
CA ARG A 336 9.63 -14.55 -26.76
C ARG A 336 11.01 -15.16 -26.47
N SER A 337 11.38 -15.32 -25.20
CA SER A 337 12.64 -15.97 -24.80
C SER A 337 12.43 -17.35 -24.20
N ASN A 338 13.45 -18.21 -24.32
CA ASN A 338 13.56 -19.43 -23.54
C ASN A 338 13.62 -19.15 -22.03
N HIS A 339 14.19 -18.01 -21.63
CA HIS A 339 14.37 -17.59 -20.23
C HIS A 339 13.77 -16.20 -20.00
N PRO A 340 12.45 -16.11 -19.81
CA PRO A 340 11.73 -14.85 -19.90
C PRO A 340 11.76 -14.00 -18.61
N CYS A 341 12.21 -14.56 -17.48
CA CYS A 341 12.22 -13.85 -16.19
C CYS A 341 13.29 -12.73 -16.15
N PRO A 342 12.97 -11.55 -15.61
CA PRO A 342 13.92 -10.45 -15.45
C PRO A 342 14.99 -10.68 -14.38
N LYS A 343 14.78 -11.60 -13.45
CA LYS A 343 15.67 -11.82 -12.30
C LYS A 343 16.51 -13.09 -12.40
N CYS A 344 16.05 -14.08 -13.16
CA CYS A 344 16.71 -15.38 -13.23
C CYS A 344 16.60 -16.03 -14.62
N LEU A 345 17.35 -17.11 -14.80
CA LEU A 345 17.37 -17.94 -16.00
C LEU A 345 16.40 -19.13 -15.89
N VAL A 346 15.19 -18.94 -15.38
CA VAL A 346 14.13 -19.98 -15.44
C VAL A 346 13.71 -20.23 -16.88
N HIS A 347 13.50 -21.48 -17.28
CA HIS A 347 13.00 -21.79 -18.61
C HIS A 347 11.47 -21.52 -18.72
N HIS A 348 10.97 -21.08 -19.87
CA HIS A 348 9.56 -20.70 -20.07
C HIS A 348 8.55 -21.85 -19.82
N LYS A 349 9.02 -23.10 -19.87
CA LYS A 349 8.22 -24.31 -19.57
C LYS A 349 8.14 -24.63 -18.07
N ASP A 350 8.94 -23.96 -17.25
CA ASP A 350 9.08 -24.21 -15.82
C ASP A 350 8.56 -23.04 -14.97
N LEU A 351 7.83 -22.09 -15.57
CA LEU A 351 7.33 -20.89 -14.87
C LEU A 351 6.34 -21.21 -13.73
N HIS A 352 5.70 -22.38 -13.78
CA HIS A 352 4.81 -22.86 -12.73
C HIS A 352 5.54 -23.46 -11.52
N LYS A 353 6.83 -23.80 -11.65
CA LYS A 353 7.64 -24.45 -10.60
C LYS A 353 8.29 -23.41 -9.71
N LEU A 354 7.56 -22.95 -8.71
CA LEU A 354 7.93 -21.89 -7.78
C LEU A 354 9.12 -22.23 -6.88
N PHE A 355 9.37 -23.52 -6.64
CA PHE A 355 10.51 -23.99 -5.83
C PHE A 355 11.72 -24.47 -6.65
N GLN A 356 11.61 -24.49 -7.98
CA GLN A 356 12.76 -24.81 -8.83
C GLN A 356 13.73 -23.62 -8.83
N ARG A 357 14.92 -23.84 -8.25
CA ARG A 357 15.99 -22.85 -8.28
C ARG A 357 16.48 -22.65 -9.70
N SER A 358 16.62 -21.39 -10.09
CA SER A 358 17.20 -20.96 -11.35
C SER A 358 18.33 -19.97 -11.06
N GLU A 359 19.36 -19.96 -11.91
CA GLU A 359 20.48 -19.03 -11.75
C GLU A 359 20.00 -17.59 -11.86
N HIS A 360 20.46 -16.72 -10.97
CA HIS A 360 20.11 -15.30 -10.99
C HIS A 360 20.87 -14.56 -12.09
N ARG A 361 20.20 -13.59 -12.71
CA ARG A 361 20.85 -12.62 -13.59
C ARG A 361 21.61 -11.64 -12.71
N THR A 362 22.82 -11.29 -13.13
CA THR A 362 23.61 -10.22 -12.54
C THR A 362 24.17 -9.36 -13.66
N SER A 363 24.56 -8.13 -13.34
CA SER A 363 25.24 -7.23 -14.27
C SER A 363 26.45 -7.94 -14.90
N GLN A 364 27.25 -8.61 -14.07
CA GLN A 364 28.41 -9.37 -14.52
C GLN A 364 28.03 -10.53 -15.45
N SER A 365 27.04 -11.36 -15.09
CA SER A 365 26.69 -12.53 -15.92
C SER A 365 26.11 -12.11 -17.27
N MET A 366 25.29 -11.06 -17.31
CA MET A 366 24.68 -10.56 -18.55
C MET A 366 25.66 -9.78 -19.43
N GLN A 367 26.63 -9.06 -18.84
CA GLN A 367 27.77 -8.50 -19.59
C GLN A 367 28.56 -9.61 -20.30
N CYS A 368 28.92 -10.69 -19.58
CA CYS A 368 29.63 -11.83 -20.18
C CYS A 368 28.87 -12.44 -21.37
N VAL A 369 27.54 -12.53 -21.29
CA VAL A 369 26.70 -13.00 -22.41
C VAL A 369 26.80 -12.07 -23.61
N LEU A 370 26.74 -10.74 -23.42
CA LEU A 370 26.87 -9.78 -24.51
C LEU A 370 28.28 -9.76 -25.11
N THR A 371 29.33 -9.83 -24.28
CA THR A 371 30.71 -9.91 -24.77
C THR A 371 30.91 -11.12 -25.67
N ARG A 372 30.39 -12.29 -25.27
CA ARG A 372 30.42 -13.51 -26.11
C ARG A 372 29.63 -13.35 -27.40
N ALA A 373 28.58 -12.53 -27.41
CA ALA A 373 27.76 -12.27 -28.58
C ALA A 373 28.45 -11.36 -29.62
N VAL A 374 29.51 -10.61 -29.25
CA VAL A 374 30.20 -9.68 -30.16
C VAL A 374 30.88 -10.41 -31.31
N ASP A 375 31.53 -11.54 -31.02
CA ASP A 375 32.33 -12.29 -32.00
C ASP A 375 31.50 -13.26 -32.85
N LEU A 376 30.19 -13.36 -32.59
CA LEU A 376 29.29 -14.27 -33.29
C LEU A 376 28.65 -13.63 -34.52
N ASN A 377 28.33 -14.46 -35.52
CA ASN A 377 27.53 -14.00 -36.65
C ASN A 377 26.08 -13.70 -36.21
N ALA A 378 25.31 -13.01 -37.07
CA ALA A 378 23.98 -12.52 -36.70
C ALA A 378 23.00 -13.63 -36.22
N THR A 379 23.08 -14.83 -36.82
CA THR A 379 22.22 -15.96 -36.48
C THR A 379 22.63 -16.58 -35.15
N GLU A 380 23.91 -16.88 -34.98
CA GLU A 380 24.47 -17.47 -33.74
C GLU A 380 24.29 -16.52 -32.56
N ARG A 381 24.51 -15.22 -32.77
CA ARG A 381 24.26 -14.19 -31.77
C ARG A 381 22.80 -14.16 -31.33
N GLU A 382 21.88 -14.19 -32.29
CA GLU A 382 20.45 -14.19 -31.99
C GLU A 382 20.03 -15.44 -31.22
N GLU A 383 20.60 -16.59 -31.55
CA GLU A 383 20.38 -17.85 -30.83
C GLU A 383 20.92 -17.81 -29.39
N LEU A 384 22.15 -17.34 -29.20
CA LEU A 384 22.76 -17.14 -27.87
C LEU A 384 21.92 -16.16 -27.02
N LEU A 385 21.58 -15.00 -27.57
CA LEU A 385 20.81 -14.00 -26.82
C LEU A 385 19.40 -14.49 -26.51
N ARG A 386 18.80 -15.32 -27.36
CA ARG A 386 17.50 -15.96 -27.08
C ARG A 386 17.60 -17.01 -25.98
N SER A 387 18.71 -17.75 -25.92
CA SER A 387 18.97 -18.77 -24.90
C SER A 387 19.29 -18.19 -23.52
N TYR A 388 19.67 -16.91 -23.42
CA TYR A 388 19.77 -16.20 -22.14
C TYR A 388 18.64 -15.20 -21.91
N GLY A 389 17.92 -14.79 -22.97
CA GLY A 389 16.78 -13.88 -22.94
C GLY A 389 16.97 -12.38 -23.18
N PRO A 390 18.15 -11.76 -23.06
CA PRO A 390 18.28 -10.34 -23.37
C PRO A 390 18.22 -10.06 -24.88
N HIS A 391 17.98 -8.80 -25.23
CA HIS A 391 18.31 -8.25 -26.54
C HIS A 391 19.80 -7.94 -26.62
N ASN A 392 20.33 -7.71 -27.84
CA ASN A 392 21.71 -7.25 -28.03
C ASN A 392 21.82 -5.78 -27.59
N PHE A 393 21.87 -5.54 -26.29
CA PHE A 393 21.71 -4.21 -25.72
C PHE A 393 22.43 -4.10 -24.37
N GLU A 394 23.41 -3.21 -24.26
CA GLU A 394 24.13 -2.94 -23.01
C GLU A 394 23.30 -2.07 -22.07
N HIS A 395 22.96 -2.59 -20.90
CA HIS A 395 22.16 -1.85 -19.93
C HIS A 395 22.97 -0.73 -19.28
N PHE A 396 22.42 0.49 -19.23
CA PHE A 396 23.19 1.65 -18.75
C PHE A 396 23.57 1.57 -17.26
N LEU A 397 22.73 0.94 -16.42
CA LEU A 397 23.02 0.73 -14.99
C LEU A 397 24.22 -0.17 -14.71
N TRP A 398 24.74 -0.90 -15.70
CA TRP A 398 25.97 -1.68 -15.53
C TRP A 398 27.21 -0.85 -15.19
N ASN A 399 27.17 0.47 -15.44
CA ASN A 399 28.25 1.39 -15.10
C ASN A 399 28.05 2.09 -13.73
N PHE A 400 26.97 1.75 -13.02
CA PHE A 400 26.60 2.35 -11.75
C PHE A 400 26.91 1.38 -10.62
N ASP A 401 27.66 1.83 -9.63
CA ASP A 401 27.81 1.05 -8.40
C ASP A 401 26.47 0.98 -7.65
N HIS A 402 26.31 -0.09 -6.87
CA HIS A 402 25.14 -0.32 -5.99
C HIS A 402 23.78 -0.25 -6.71
N SER A 403 23.74 -0.63 -8.00
CA SER A 403 22.57 -0.48 -8.89
C SER A 403 22.41 -1.65 -9.86
N ASP A 404 22.59 -2.90 -9.39
CA ASP A 404 22.36 -4.07 -10.25
C ASP A 404 20.88 -4.10 -10.70
N PRO A 405 20.58 -3.99 -12.01
CA PRO A 405 19.23 -3.78 -12.47
C PRO A 405 18.36 -5.05 -12.30
N TYR A 406 18.97 -6.24 -12.30
CA TYR A 406 18.25 -7.50 -12.13
C TYR A 406 17.90 -7.76 -10.66
N ALA A 407 18.81 -7.38 -9.75
CA ALA A 407 18.53 -7.39 -8.33
C ALA A 407 17.51 -6.31 -7.95
N ALA A 408 17.59 -5.12 -8.54
CA ALA A 408 16.71 -3.98 -8.26
C ALA A 408 15.26 -4.21 -8.76
N ALA A 409 15.07 -4.95 -9.85
CA ALA A 409 13.75 -5.42 -10.30
C ALA A 409 12.97 -6.08 -9.16
N SER A 410 11.84 -5.49 -8.78
CA SER A 410 11.13 -5.85 -7.54
C SER A 410 9.78 -6.54 -7.78
N TYR A 411 9.37 -7.34 -6.81
CA TYR A 411 8.07 -7.99 -6.81
C TYR A 411 6.91 -6.99 -6.68
N ASP A 412 6.03 -6.97 -7.68
CA ASP A 412 4.84 -6.12 -7.68
C ASP A 412 3.58 -6.90 -7.27
N LEU A 413 3.11 -6.65 -6.04
CA LEU A 413 1.91 -7.28 -5.50
C LEU A 413 0.65 -6.99 -6.32
N LEU A 414 0.51 -5.76 -6.85
CA LEU A 414 -0.68 -5.35 -7.59
C LEU A 414 -0.75 -6.06 -8.94
N HIS A 415 0.26 -5.87 -9.79
CA HIS A 415 0.20 -6.40 -11.14
C HIS A 415 0.47 -7.89 -11.23
N TYR A 416 1.27 -8.46 -10.32
CA TYR A 416 1.64 -9.87 -10.40
C TYR A 416 0.62 -10.75 -9.68
N PHE A 417 0.16 -10.37 -8.48
CA PHE A 417 -0.80 -11.16 -7.72
C PHE A 417 -2.25 -10.71 -7.97
N ASP A 418 -2.59 -9.48 -7.57
CA ASP A 418 -3.98 -9.00 -7.44
C ASP A 418 -4.71 -8.98 -8.79
N GLY A 419 -4.19 -8.20 -9.74
CA GLY A 419 -4.71 -8.16 -11.11
C GLY A 419 -4.13 -9.26 -12.00
N GLY A 420 -3.01 -9.87 -11.61
CA GLY A 420 -2.28 -10.87 -12.38
C GLY A 420 -2.82 -12.29 -12.17
N LYS A 421 -2.23 -13.02 -11.22
CA LYS A 421 -2.60 -14.40 -10.89
C LYS A 421 -4.08 -14.53 -10.54
N TRP A 422 -4.59 -13.65 -9.67
CA TRP A 422 -5.97 -13.72 -9.22
C TRP A 422 -6.91 -13.21 -10.30
N GLY A 423 -6.90 -11.91 -10.59
CA GLY A 423 -7.88 -11.28 -11.47
C GLY A 423 -7.94 -11.84 -12.89
N ARG A 424 -6.79 -12.15 -13.52
CA ARG A 424 -6.72 -12.57 -14.93
C ARG A 424 -6.62 -14.08 -15.17
N HIS A 425 -6.28 -14.87 -14.16
CA HIS A 425 -6.12 -16.32 -14.33
C HIS A 425 -7.12 -17.12 -13.49
N VAL A 426 -7.02 -17.04 -12.16
CA VAL A 426 -7.83 -17.89 -11.27
C VAL A 426 -9.29 -17.42 -11.21
N TRP A 427 -9.53 -16.11 -11.11
CA TRP A 427 -10.89 -15.57 -11.11
C TRP A 427 -11.61 -15.81 -12.44
N VAL A 428 -10.91 -15.67 -13.57
CA VAL A 428 -11.47 -15.97 -14.91
C VAL A 428 -11.90 -17.43 -14.98
N LEU A 429 -11.05 -18.37 -14.55
CA LEU A 429 -11.38 -19.80 -14.51
C LEU A 429 -12.61 -20.08 -13.62
N ILE A 430 -12.69 -19.47 -12.44
CA ILE A 430 -13.83 -19.64 -11.53
C ILE A 430 -15.10 -19.06 -12.16
N LYS A 431 -15.01 -17.87 -12.75
CA LYS A 431 -16.15 -17.22 -13.44
C LYS A 431 -16.68 -18.08 -14.58
N GLU A 432 -15.80 -18.60 -15.43
CA GLU A 432 -16.16 -19.53 -16.52
C GLU A 432 -16.83 -20.79 -15.96
N TYR A 433 -16.24 -21.40 -14.93
CA TYR A 433 -16.82 -22.57 -14.27
C TYR A 433 -18.22 -22.29 -13.71
N LEU A 434 -18.41 -21.17 -13.01
CA LEU A 434 -19.70 -20.78 -12.44
C LEU A 434 -20.74 -20.54 -13.54
N GLN A 435 -20.35 -19.96 -14.67
CA GLN A 435 -21.25 -19.72 -15.80
C GLN A 435 -21.65 -21.02 -16.49
N SER A 436 -20.69 -21.88 -16.84
CA SER A 436 -20.94 -23.17 -17.51
C SER A 436 -21.81 -24.13 -16.70
N ASN A 437 -21.80 -24.00 -15.36
CA ASN A 437 -22.59 -24.84 -14.46
C ASN A 437 -23.88 -24.16 -13.95
N GLY A 438 -24.23 -22.96 -14.45
CA GLY A 438 -25.45 -22.25 -14.02
C GLY A 438 -25.42 -21.77 -12.56
N LEU A 439 -24.24 -21.63 -11.97
CA LEU A 439 -24.03 -21.25 -10.56
C LEU A 439 -23.77 -19.75 -10.35
N ALA A 440 -23.52 -19.00 -11.43
CA ALA A 440 -23.13 -17.59 -11.37
C ALA A 440 -24.14 -16.68 -10.64
N SER A 441 -25.43 -16.83 -10.92
CA SER A 441 -26.48 -16.04 -10.24
C SER A 441 -26.46 -16.28 -8.73
N ARG A 442 -26.40 -17.56 -8.32
CA ARG A 442 -26.38 -17.94 -6.90
C ARG A 442 -25.11 -17.44 -6.19
N PHE A 443 -23.97 -17.49 -6.86
CA PHE A 443 -22.73 -16.90 -6.32
C PHE A 443 -22.88 -15.39 -6.10
N ASN A 444 -23.45 -14.66 -7.06
CA ASN A 444 -23.70 -13.23 -6.92
C ASN A 444 -24.69 -12.93 -5.78
N ASP A 445 -25.74 -13.74 -5.61
CA ASP A 445 -26.68 -13.60 -4.50
C ASP A 445 -25.99 -13.76 -3.14
N TYR A 446 -25.06 -14.71 -3.01
CA TYR A 446 -24.26 -14.89 -1.80
C TYR A 446 -23.31 -13.71 -1.56
N MET A 447 -22.65 -13.23 -2.62
CA MET A 447 -21.78 -12.04 -2.54
C MET A 447 -22.57 -10.78 -2.15
N ASN A 448 -23.81 -10.62 -2.62
CA ASN A 448 -24.70 -9.52 -2.25
C ASN A 448 -25.23 -9.61 -0.81
N GLN A 449 -25.34 -10.82 -0.26
CA GLN A 449 -25.70 -11.06 1.14
C GLN A 449 -24.51 -11.01 2.09
N PHE A 450 -23.29 -10.90 1.56
CA PHE A 450 -22.08 -10.86 2.37
C PHE A 450 -22.12 -9.71 3.39
N VAL A 451 -21.68 -10.02 4.61
CA VAL A 451 -21.67 -9.11 5.76
C VAL A 451 -20.93 -7.81 5.47
N ARG A 452 -21.47 -6.68 5.95
CA ARG A 452 -20.85 -5.37 5.77
C ARG A 452 -19.75 -5.19 6.80
N TRP A 453 -18.60 -4.67 6.36
CA TRP A 453 -17.45 -4.39 7.23
C TRP A 453 -16.76 -3.10 6.80
N ARG A 454 -16.15 -2.39 7.76
CA ARG A 454 -15.41 -1.15 7.47
C ARG A 454 -14.23 -1.47 6.54
N GLY A 455 -14.04 -0.64 5.52
CA GLY A 455 -12.93 -0.80 4.56
C GLY A 455 -13.10 -1.95 3.57
N LEU A 456 -14.20 -2.72 3.63
CA LEU A 456 -14.50 -3.78 2.67
C LEU A 456 -15.51 -3.29 1.63
N LYS A 457 -15.10 -3.24 0.36
CA LYS A 457 -15.99 -2.88 -0.74
C LYS A 457 -17.00 -4.00 -0.99
N HIS A 458 -18.27 -3.63 -1.09
CA HIS A 458 -19.33 -4.59 -1.40
C HIS A 458 -19.58 -4.65 -2.91
N ILE A 459 -19.54 -5.85 -3.48
CA ILE A 459 -19.68 -6.09 -4.92
C ILE A 459 -20.85 -7.06 -5.12
N SER A 460 -21.96 -6.57 -5.66
CA SER A 460 -23.21 -7.33 -5.81
C SER A 460 -23.20 -8.31 -6.99
N SER A 461 -22.43 -8.04 -8.05
CA SER A 461 -22.42 -8.86 -9.26
C SER A 461 -21.00 -9.08 -9.80
N PRO A 462 -20.12 -9.73 -9.01
CA PRO A 462 -18.72 -9.93 -9.41
C PRO A 462 -18.56 -10.72 -10.72
N THR A 463 -19.46 -11.67 -11.04
CA THR A 463 -19.32 -12.46 -12.28
C THR A 463 -19.60 -11.64 -13.55
N THR A 464 -20.18 -10.44 -13.46
CA THR A 464 -20.41 -9.57 -14.63
C THR A 464 -19.24 -8.61 -14.88
N ILE A 465 -18.23 -8.63 -14.02
CA ILE A 465 -17.04 -7.78 -14.16
C ILE A 465 -16.06 -8.46 -15.12
N ASP A 466 -15.82 -7.84 -16.27
CA ASP A 466 -14.82 -8.30 -17.24
C ASP A 466 -13.46 -7.62 -17.01
N TYR A 467 -13.48 -6.33 -16.69
CA TYR A 467 -12.30 -5.53 -16.41
C TYR A 467 -12.57 -4.56 -15.25
N SER A 468 -11.64 -4.51 -14.30
CA SER A 468 -11.66 -3.54 -13.19
C SER A 468 -10.24 -3.33 -12.68
N GLU A 469 -10.08 -2.39 -11.75
CA GLU A 469 -8.84 -2.14 -11.04
C GLU A 469 -8.49 -3.32 -10.12
N GLY A 470 -7.19 -3.48 -9.81
CA GLY A 470 -6.70 -4.59 -8.99
C GLY A 470 -7.38 -4.69 -7.61
N GLN A 471 -7.73 -3.55 -7.00
CA GLN A 471 -8.42 -3.53 -5.70
C GLN A 471 -9.79 -4.22 -5.74
N THR A 472 -10.57 -4.04 -6.81
CA THR A 472 -11.86 -4.72 -6.97
C THR A 472 -11.69 -6.24 -6.94
N PHE A 473 -10.64 -6.77 -7.59
CA PHE A 473 -10.38 -8.21 -7.56
C PHE A 473 -9.95 -8.70 -6.18
N VAL A 474 -9.16 -7.92 -5.44
CA VAL A 474 -8.83 -8.25 -4.03
C VAL A 474 -10.08 -8.33 -3.17
N ASP A 475 -11.02 -7.39 -3.33
CA ASP A 475 -12.29 -7.41 -2.57
C ASP A 475 -13.13 -8.66 -2.90
N ILE A 476 -13.10 -9.12 -4.16
CA ILE A 476 -13.71 -10.41 -4.55
C ILE A 476 -12.98 -11.57 -3.86
N LEU A 477 -11.64 -11.60 -3.88
CA LEU A 477 -10.85 -12.68 -3.25
C LEU A 477 -11.17 -12.80 -1.76
N LYS A 478 -11.24 -11.67 -1.05
CA LYS A 478 -11.56 -11.59 0.39
C LYS A 478 -12.91 -12.24 0.73
N CYS A 479 -13.91 -12.07 -0.12
CA CYS A 479 -15.27 -12.56 0.13
C CYS A 479 -15.59 -13.93 -0.50
N ALA A 480 -14.77 -14.41 -1.43
CA ALA A 480 -15.11 -15.55 -2.28
C ALA A 480 -15.31 -16.87 -1.51
N LEU A 481 -14.49 -17.14 -0.48
CA LEU A 481 -14.47 -18.43 0.21
C LEU A 481 -15.84 -18.88 0.79
N PRO A 482 -16.52 -18.10 1.67
CA PRO A 482 -17.83 -18.48 2.20
C PRO A 482 -18.90 -18.64 1.11
N CYS A 483 -18.77 -17.93 -0.01
CA CYS A 483 -19.70 -17.98 -1.14
C CYS A 483 -19.47 -19.20 -2.05
N LEU A 484 -18.27 -19.79 -2.06
CA LEU A 484 -17.92 -20.93 -2.92
C LEU A 484 -18.01 -22.29 -2.21
N VAL A 485 -17.72 -22.33 -0.90
CA VAL A 485 -17.41 -23.60 -0.21
C VAL A 485 -18.54 -24.64 -0.25
N GLN A 486 -19.80 -24.20 -0.21
CA GLN A 486 -20.98 -25.07 -0.33
C GLN A 486 -21.56 -25.08 -1.74
N LEU A 487 -21.28 -24.04 -2.53
CA LEU A 487 -21.81 -23.88 -3.88
C LEU A 487 -21.15 -24.85 -4.86
N LEU A 488 -19.85 -25.08 -4.70
CA LEU A 488 -19.07 -25.98 -5.54
C LEU A 488 -19.15 -27.44 -5.02
N PRO A 489 -18.82 -28.44 -5.86
CA PRO A 489 -18.79 -29.84 -5.46
C PRO A 489 -17.88 -30.09 -4.24
N ARG A 490 -18.13 -31.20 -3.55
CA ARG A 490 -17.30 -31.62 -2.41
C ARG A 490 -15.84 -31.76 -2.83
N ASN A 491 -14.93 -31.33 -1.96
CA ASN A 491 -13.47 -31.35 -2.19
C ASN A 491 -13.02 -30.61 -3.47
N SER A 492 -13.67 -29.49 -3.80
CA SER A 492 -13.37 -28.69 -4.98
C SER A 492 -11.96 -28.07 -4.92
N CYS A 493 -11.15 -28.33 -5.95
CA CYS A 493 -9.83 -27.71 -6.13
C CYS A 493 -9.90 -26.18 -6.28
N LEU A 494 -11.00 -25.65 -6.82
CA LEU A 494 -11.23 -24.20 -6.95
C LEU A 494 -11.41 -23.52 -5.58
N VAL A 495 -12.03 -24.19 -4.61
CA VAL A 495 -12.12 -23.66 -3.24
C VAL A 495 -10.75 -23.68 -2.57
N ARG A 496 -9.99 -24.77 -2.74
CA ARG A 496 -8.66 -24.91 -2.15
C ARG A 496 -7.67 -23.87 -2.69
N ILE A 497 -7.64 -23.63 -4.00
CA ILE A 497 -6.77 -22.59 -4.58
C ILE A 497 -7.17 -21.19 -4.13
N VAL A 498 -8.47 -20.87 -4.00
CA VAL A 498 -8.94 -19.59 -3.45
C VAL A 498 -8.40 -19.40 -2.03
N ARG A 499 -8.52 -20.42 -1.16
CA ARG A 499 -7.99 -20.35 0.20
C ARG A 499 -6.47 -20.19 0.21
N ALA A 500 -5.73 -20.96 -0.59
CA ALA A 500 -4.28 -20.82 -0.70
C ALA A 500 -3.88 -19.40 -1.12
N MET A 501 -4.58 -18.82 -2.10
CA MET A 501 -4.34 -17.46 -2.55
C MET A 501 -4.67 -16.39 -1.51
N GLN A 502 -5.75 -16.54 -0.73
CA GLN A 502 -6.07 -15.64 0.38
C GLN A 502 -4.91 -15.57 1.38
N LYS A 503 -4.37 -16.73 1.79
CA LYS A 503 -3.27 -16.83 2.75
C LYS A 503 -1.95 -16.26 2.22
N VAL A 504 -1.59 -16.59 0.98
CA VAL A 504 -0.40 -15.99 0.35
C VAL A 504 -0.56 -14.48 0.23
N ARG A 505 -1.75 -14.01 -0.17
CA ARG A 505 -1.99 -12.59 -0.39
C ARG A 505 -1.92 -11.74 0.89
N ILE A 506 -2.47 -12.25 2.00
CA ILE A 506 -2.43 -11.51 3.26
C ILE A 506 -0.99 -11.38 3.78
N MET A 507 -0.21 -12.46 3.71
CA MET A 507 1.21 -12.45 4.11
C MET A 507 2.09 -11.57 3.21
N LEU A 508 1.82 -11.52 1.90
CA LEU A 508 2.51 -10.59 0.98
C LEU A 508 2.16 -9.12 1.26
N GLY A 509 1.02 -8.86 1.92
CA GLY A 509 0.50 -7.53 2.21
C GLY A 509 0.98 -6.92 3.52
N LEU A 510 1.67 -7.68 4.38
CA LEU A 510 2.16 -7.20 5.68
C LEU A 510 3.02 -5.95 5.55
N SER A 511 2.75 -4.94 6.37
CA SER A 511 3.54 -3.71 6.45
C SER A 511 4.90 -3.95 7.12
N VAL A 512 4.97 -4.94 8.01
CA VAL A 512 6.18 -5.43 8.71
C VAL A 512 6.18 -6.96 8.66
N THR A 513 7.31 -7.55 8.29
CA THR A 513 7.50 -9.00 8.31
C THR A 513 8.71 -9.39 9.15
N THR A 514 8.77 -10.65 9.55
CA THR A 514 9.86 -11.23 10.33
C THR A 514 10.42 -12.46 9.63
N ARG A 515 11.56 -12.99 10.08
CA ARG A 515 12.08 -14.25 9.55
C ARG A 515 11.06 -15.38 9.69
N THR A 516 10.42 -15.52 10.85
CA THR A 516 9.36 -16.52 11.08
C THR A 516 8.17 -16.34 10.14
N ARG A 517 7.71 -15.09 9.92
CA ARG A 517 6.61 -14.79 9.00
C ARG A 517 6.98 -15.08 7.53
N LEU A 518 8.22 -14.86 7.14
CA LEU A 518 8.72 -15.21 5.80
C LEU A 518 8.85 -16.72 5.60
N ASP A 519 9.27 -17.46 6.62
CA ASP A 519 9.30 -18.93 6.58
C ASP A 519 7.87 -19.50 6.47
N HIS A 520 6.90 -18.92 7.19
CA HIS A 520 5.47 -19.25 7.01
C HIS A 520 4.96 -18.92 5.60
N LEU A 521 5.29 -17.74 5.06
CA LEU A 521 4.95 -17.39 3.68
C LEU A 521 5.53 -18.40 2.68
N ASN A 522 6.76 -18.87 2.89
CA ASN A 522 7.38 -19.89 2.06
C ASN A 522 6.56 -21.19 2.05
N ASP A 523 6.06 -21.63 3.21
CA ASP A 523 5.19 -22.81 3.31
C ASP A 523 3.82 -22.59 2.64
N LEU A 524 3.25 -21.39 2.74
CA LEU A 524 2.03 -21.04 2.02
C LEU A 524 2.21 -21.04 0.50
N VAL A 525 3.39 -20.62 0.01
CA VAL A 525 3.72 -20.69 -1.43
C VAL A 525 3.79 -22.15 -1.91
N ARG A 526 4.28 -23.10 -1.08
CA ARG A 526 4.23 -24.55 -1.39
C ARG A 526 2.80 -25.03 -1.52
N GLN A 527 1.96 -24.71 -0.54
CA GLN A 527 0.54 -25.08 -0.56
C GLN A 527 -0.19 -24.48 -1.77
N TYR A 528 0.20 -23.27 -2.19
CA TYR A 528 -0.33 -22.65 -3.41
C TYR A 528 0.12 -23.38 -4.69
N GLU A 529 1.39 -23.77 -4.81
CA GLU A 529 1.88 -24.59 -5.92
C GLU A 529 1.14 -25.93 -6.00
N ASP A 530 0.93 -26.60 -4.86
CA ASP A 530 0.14 -27.83 -4.79
C ASP A 530 -1.30 -27.63 -5.25
N ALA A 531 -1.95 -26.55 -4.81
CA ALA A 531 -3.30 -26.21 -5.26
C ALA A 531 -3.36 -25.90 -6.77
N CYS A 532 -2.34 -25.23 -7.33
CA CYS A 532 -2.21 -25.04 -8.77
C CYS A 532 -2.10 -26.38 -9.52
N ASN A 533 -1.30 -27.32 -9.01
CA ASN A 533 -1.13 -28.65 -9.59
C ASN A 533 -2.45 -29.45 -9.58
N GLU A 534 -3.24 -29.35 -8.51
CA GLU A 534 -4.56 -29.96 -8.45
C GLU A 534 -5.53 -29.35 -9.47
N VAL A 535 -5.53 -28.03 -9.62
CA VAL A 535 -6.37 -27.33 -10.61
C VAL A 535 -5.95 -27.70 -12.03
N PHE A 536 -4.65 -27.79 -12.32
CA PHE A 536 -4.15 -28.27 -13.61
C PHE A 536 -4.63 -29.69 -13.92
N LYS A 537 -4.53 -30.62 -12.96
CA LYS A 537 -5.01 -32.00 -13.14
C LYS A 537 -6.52 -32.09 -13.37
N ALA A 538 -7.30 -31.22 -12.73
CA ALA A 538 -8.75 -31.28 -12.77
C ALA A 538 -9.36 -30.50 -13.95
N LEU A 539 -8.74 -29.40 -14.37
CA LEU A 539 -9.31 -28.42 -15.30
C LEU A 539 -8.36 -28.02 -16.44
N GLU A 540 -7.19 -28.66 -16.54
CA GLU A 540 -6.15 -28.41 -17.58
C GLU A 540 -5.69 -26.94 -17.66
N LYS A 541 -5.82 -26.20 -16.56
CA LYS A 541 -5.39 -24.80 -16.49
C LYS A 541 -3.86 -24.71 -16.48
N ASP A 542 -3.29 -24.20 -17.57
CA ASP A 542 -1.85 -23.91 -17.62
C ASP A 542 -1.46 -22.71 -16.72
N PHE A 543 -0.49 -22.95 -15.84
CA PHE A 543 0.11 -21.96 -14.95
C PHE A 543 1.50 -21.49 -15.41
N ASN A 544 1.95 -21.83 -16.62
CA ASN A 544 3.21 -21.35 -17.20
C ASN A 544 3.14 -19.92 -17.72
N PHE A 545 3.04 -18.96 -16.81
CA PHE A 545 3.09 -17.54 -17.14
C PHE A 545 4.02 -16.78 -16.19
N LEU A 546 4.61 -15.68 -16.65
CA LEU A 546 5.65 -14.96 -15.93
C LEU A 546 5.21 -14.43 -14.56
N LYS A 547 3.99 -13.91 -14.50
CA LYS A 547 3.40 -13.48 -13.22
C LYS A 547 3.29 -14.65 -12.25
N GLN A 548 3.19 -15.91 -12.70
CA GLN A 548 3.24 -17.09 -11.83
C GLN A 548 4.61 -17.20 -11.16
N HIS A 549 5.65 -17.24 -11.98
CA HIS A 549 7.03 -17.41 -11.54
C HIS A 549 7.54 -16.28 -10.62
N SER A 550 7.06 -15.03 -10.81
CA SER A 550 7.51 -13.88 -10.01
C SER A 550 7.45 -14.08 -8.49
N LEU A 551 6.55 -14.96 -8.00
CA LEU A 551 6.39 -15.26 -6.58
C LEU A 551 7.62 -15.94 -5.96
N THR A 552 8.42 -16.65 -6.76
CA THR A 552 9.71 -17.23 -6.34
C THR A 552 10.69 -16.19 -5.80
N HIS A 553 10.55 -14.92 -6.23
CA HIS A 553 11.44 -13.84 -5.84
C HIS A 553 10.92 -12.97 -4.68
N ALA A 554 9.65 -13.13 -4.27
CA ALA A 554 9.02 -12.21 -3.33
C ALA A 554 9.70 -12.21 -1.95
N ILE A 555 10.08 -13.40 -1.44
CA ILE A 555 10.72 -13.53 -0.11
C ILE A 555 12.11 -12.88 -0.12
N GLU A 556 12.89 -13.09 -1.17
CA GLU A 556 14.21 -12.47 -1.33
C GLU A 556 14.11 -10.96 -1.48
N ASP A 557 13.12 -10.47 -2.24
CA ASP A 557 12.81 -9.04 -2.31
C ASP A 557 12.46 -8.47 -0.93
N PHE A 558 11.73 -9.21 -0.11
CA PHE A 558 11.38 -8.74 1.24
C PHE A 558 12.57 -8.69 2.19
N MET A 559 13.46 -9.68 2.12
CA MET A 559 14.70 -9.66 2.90
C MET A 559 15.64 -8.54 2.45
N SER A 560 15.72 -8.29 1.14
CA SER A 560 16.67 -7.31 0.57
C SER A 560 16.22 -5.86 0.69
N LYS A 561 14.91 -5.59 0.59
CA LYS A 561 14.37 -4.22 0.38
C LYS A 561 13.24 -3.85 1.37
N GLY A 562 12.90 -4.72 2.31
CA GLY A 562 11.74 -4.53 3.19
C GLY A 562 10.42 -4.95 2.52
N THR A 563 9.27 -4.56 3.05
CA THR A 563 7.98 -5.14 2.63
C THR A 563 7.45 -4.61 1.28
N SER A 564 6.36 -5.21 0.78
CA SER A 564 5.74 -4.85 -0.50
C SER A 564 5.37 -3.36 -0.60
N ARG A 565 5.14 -2.67 0.52
CA ARG A 565 4.87 -1.22 0.59
C ARG A 565 5.98 -0.36 -0.03
N ASN A 566 7.20 -0.88 -0.09
CA ASN A 566 8.36 -0.16 -0.63
C ASN A 566 8.51 -0.28 -2.14
N MET A 567 7.88 -1.29 -2.75
CA MET A 567 8.15 -1.71 -4.14
C MET A 567 6.90 -1.93 -5.00
N ASN A 568 5.71 -1.79 -4.44
CA ASN A 568 4.45 -1.92 -5.15
C ASN A 568 4.17 -0.71 -6.05
N THR A 569 3.65 -0.96 -7.25
CA THR A 569 3.32 0.06 -8.27
C THR A 569 2.10 0.91 -7.92
N ARG A 570 1.24 0.49 -6.96
CA ARG A 570 0.04 1.26 -6.51
C ARG A 570 0.32 2.74 -6.26
N VAL A 571 1.46 3.06 -5.64
CA VAL A 571 1.83 4.44 -5.32
C VAL A 571 2.19 5.22 -6.60
N GLY A 572 2.86 4.56 -7.56
CA GLY A 572 3.17 5.16 -8.86
C GLY A 572 1.92 5.40 -9.71
N GLU A 573 0.97 4.45 -9.71
CA GLU A 573 -0.34 4.63 -10.37
C GLU A 573 -1.14 5.79 -9.78
N GLY A 574 -1.13 5.95 -8.45
CA GLY A 574 -1.73 7.10 -7.78
C GLY A 574 -1.17 8.44 -8.30
N PHE A 575 0.15 8.53 -8.45
CA PHE A 575 0.79 9.70 -9.06
C PHE A 575 0.35 9.89 -10.52
N GLN A 576 0.18 8.82 -11.29
CA GLN A 576 -0.31 8.94 -12.66
C GLN A 576 -1.73 9.53 -12.73
N GLN A 577 -2.62 9.21 -11.77
CA GLN A 577 -3.93 9.86 -11.67
C GLN A 577 -3.79 11.37 -11.40
N GLU A 578 -2.78 11.78 -10.62
CA GLU A 578 -2.45 13.20 -10.44
C GLU A 578 -1.97 13.83 -11.74
N VAL A 579 -1.09 13.15 -12.50
CA VAL A 579 -0.64 13.59 -13.83
C VAL A 579 -1.80 13.69 -14.82
N GLU A 580 -2.76 12.77 -14.79
CA GLU A 580 -3.98 12.85 -15.61
C GLU A 580 -4.81 14.09 -15.24
N LYS A 581 -5.09 14.30 -13.95
CA LYS A 581 -5.78 15.50 -13.46
C LYS A 581 -5.04 16.77 -13.87
N MET A 582 -3.71 16.74 -13.89
CA MET A 582 -2.87 17.85 -14.38
C MET A 582 -2.98 18.03 -15.90
N TYR A 583 -2.94 16.94 -16.68
CA TYR A 583 -3.06 16.98 -18.14
C TYR A 583 -4.42 17.52 -18.59
N GLN A 584 -5.51 17.13 -17.92
CA GLN A 584 -6.86 17.67 -18.17
C GLN A 584 -6.91 19.20 -17.97
N LYS A 585 -6.01 19.77 -17.16
CA LYS A 585 -5.87 21.23 -16.97
C LYS A 585 -4.97 21.89 -18.03
N THR A 586 -4.34 21.15 -18.96
CA THR A 586 -3.54 21.67 -20.09
C THR A 586 -4.37 21.88 -21.36
N ASN A 587 -3.92 22.70 -22.31
CA ASN A 587 -4.56 22.83 -23.63
C ASN A 587 -4.43 21.56 -24.52
N GLY A 588 -3.92 20.45 -23.99
CA GLY A 588 -3.70 19.19 -24.69
C GLY A 588 -2.56 19.20 -25.72
N LYS A 589 -1.95 20.37 -25.99
CA LYS A 589 -0.84 20.55 -26.94
C LYS A 589 0.44 20.88 -26.18
N ASN A 590 1.51 20.11 -26.40
CA ASN A 590 2.80 20.30 -25.70
C ASN A 590 2.62 20.39 -24.17
N ALA A 591 1.72 19.58 -23.59
CA ALA A 591 1.39 19.58 -22.16
C ALA A 591 2.63 19.44 -21.25
N GLU A 592 3.64 18.73 -21.72
CA GLU A 592 4.94 18.50 -21.10
C GLU A 592 5.79 19.77 -20.95
N HIS A 593 5.42 20.82 -21.70
CA HIS A 593 6.08 22.13 -21.65
C HIS A 593 5.49 23.04 -20.56
N GLN A 594 4.34 22.70 -19.97
CA GLN A 594 3.56 23.55 -19.05
C GLN A 594 3.95 23.33 -17.57
N ALA A 595 5.24 23.48 -17.23
CA ALA A 595 5.80 23.30 -15.88
C ALA A 595 5.18 24.18 -14.78
N SER A 596 4.47 25.25 -15.15
CA SER A 596 3.78 26.18 -14.25
C SER A 596 2.68 25.54 -13.40
N LYS A 597 2.14 24.39 -13.82
CA LYS A 597 0.95 23.77 -13.20
C LYS A 597 1.27 22.81 -12.06
N GLU A 598 2.47 22.22 -12.04
CA GLU A 598 2.95 21.34 -10.97
C GLU A 598 3.31 22.14 -9.71
N ALA A 599 4.01 23.28 -9.88
CA ALA A 599 4.29 24.21 -8.78
C ALA A 599 2.98 24.69 -8.13
N MET A 600 1.95 24.98 -8.94
CA MET A 600 0.61 25.32 -8.44
C MET A 600 -0.10 24.16 -7.75
N ALA A 601 0.09 22.92 -8.21
CA ALA A 601 -0.51 21.75 -7.58
C ALA A 601 0.09 21.53 -6.18
N ARG A 602 1.41 21.60 -6.03
CA ARG A 602 2.06 21.48 -4.71
C ARG A 602 1.65 22.58 -3.74
N VAL A 603 1.60 23.83 -4.20
CA VAL A 603 1.10 24.95 -3.38
C VAL A 603 -0.36 24.74 -3.01
N GLN A 604 -1.20 24.28 -3.95
CA GLN A 604 -2.60 23.99 -3.64
C GLN A 604 -2.74 22.83 -2.65
N MET A 605 -1.87 21.82 -2.73
CA MET A 605 -1.87 20.70 -1.80
C MET A 605 -1.37 21.10 -0.42
N ALA A 606 -0.33 21.93 -0.32
CA ALA A 606 0.09 22.51 0.95
C ALA A 606 -1.04 23.35 1.57
N ILE A 607 -1.79 24.10 0.75
CA ILE A 607 -2.99 24.83 1.18
C ILE A 607 -4.11 23.87 1.61
N ASP A 608 -4.34 22.77 0.88
CA ASP A 608 -5.40 21.82 1.18
C ASP A 608 -5.06 20.97 2.42
N GLU A 609 -3.79 20.57 2.62
CA GLU A 609 -3.28 19.95 3.85
C GLU A 609 -3.35 20.92 5.03
N TRP A 610 -3.00 22.18 4.84
CA TRP A 610 -3.16 23.23 5.85
C TRP A 610 -4.64 23.41 6.23
N ARG A 611 -5.55 23.43 5.23
CA ARG A 611 -7.00 23.48 5.45
C ARG A 611 -7.51 22.23 6.15
N LEU A 612 -7.05 21.04 5.76
CA LEU A 612 -7.41 19.78 6.40
C LEU A 612 -6.89 19.73 7.83
N CYS A 613 -5.70 20.27 8.13
CA CYS A 613 -5.22 20.38 9.50
C CYS A 613 -6.04 21.40 10.31
N GLN A 614 -6.45 22.52 9.72
CA GLN A 614 -7.35 23.47 10.39
C GLN A 614 -8.75 22.87 10.58
N GLN A 615 -9.26 22.11 9.61
CA GLN A 615 -10.52 21.39 9.70
C GLN A 615 -10.45 20.19 10.62
N ASP A 616 -9.32 19.50 10.74
CA ASP A 616 -9.08 18.46 11.75
C ASP A 616 -8.95 19.12 13.11
N THR A 617 -8.45 20.35 13.22
CA THR A 617 -8.51 21.11 14.49
C THR A 617 -9.95 21.56 14.80
N GLU A 618 -10.77 21.92 13.80
CA GLU A 618 -12.18 22.29 13.96
C GLU A 618 -13.15 21.10 14.06
N LEU A 619 -12.81 19.93 13.49
CA LEU A 619 -13.51 18.65 13.60
C LEU A 619 -13.04 17.91 14.85
N GLU A 620 -11.78 18.02 15.25
CA GLU A 620 -11.39 17.72 16.61
C GLU A 620 -12.08 18.68 17.56
N ASP A 621 -12.25 19.98 17.29
CA ASP A 621 -13.01 20.86 18.19
C ASP A 621 -14.55 20.64 18.12
N ASN A 622 -15.10 20.12 17.00
CA ASN A 622 -16.51 19.69 16.86
C ASN A 622 -16.79 18.26 17.37
N GLU A 623 -15.78 17.38 17.38
CA GLU A 623 -15.80 16.05 18.01
C GLU A 623 -15.36 16.13 19.49
N ARG A 624 -14.56 17.13 19.89
CA ARG A 624 -14.26 17.54 21.28
C ARG A 624 -15.41 18.35 21.90
N THR A 625 -16.37 18.87 21.12
CA THR A 625 -17.61 19.44 21.69
C THR A 625 -18.58 18.37 22.19
N VAL A 626 -18.24 17.08 22.07
CA VAL A 626 -18.69 16.10 23.06
C VAL A 626 -17.67 16.11 24.18
N ILE A 627 -17.79 17.07 25.09
CA ILE A 627 -17.03 17.11 26.34
C ILE A 627 -17.16 15.73 26.99
N PRO A 628 -16.05 15.02 27.27
CA PRO A 628 -16.10 13.82 28.08
C PRO A 628 -16.67 14.23 29.43
N VAL A 629 -17.67 13.50 29.94
CA VAL A 629 -17.80 13.43 31.39
C VAL A 629 -16.54 12.72 31.86
N ALA A 630 -15.54 13.51 32.24
CA ALA A 630 -14.28 13.03 32.76
C ALA A 630 -14.59 12.17 33.99
N SER A 631 -14.41 10.86 33.86
CA SER A 631 -14.05 10.04 35.00
C SER A 631 -12.53 10.14 35.09
N GLU A 632 -12.04 10.71 36.19
CA GLU A 632 -10.63 10.81 36.54
C GLU A 632 -10.05 9.42 36.84
N THR A 633 -9.91 8.57 35.83
CA THR A 633 -9.26 7.25 35.94
C THR A 633 -8.72 6.86 34.57
N SER A 634 -7.40 6.66 34.46
CA SER A 634 -6.63 5.94 33.43
C SER A 634 -7.19 5.92 32.00
N SER A 635 -6.43 6.40 31.01
CA SER A 635 -6.68 6.23 29.57
C SER A 635 -7.36 4.89 29.24
N VAL A 636 -8.66 4.92 28.98
CA VAL A 636 -9.50 3.74 28.73
C VAL A 636 -9.40 3.38 27.24
N HIS A 637 -9.15 2.10 26.89
CA HIS A 637 -8.95 1.69 25.48
C HIS A 637 -10.25 1.61 24.65
N TRP A 638 -11.39 2.03 25.20
CA TRP A 638 -12.65 2.10 24.48
C TRP A 638 -13.38 3.42 24.71
N THR A 639 -14.16 3.83 23.71
CA THR A 639 -15.09 4.96 23.83
C THR A 639 -16.42 4.66 23.15
N LEU A 640 -17.52 5.19 23.71
CA LEU A 640 -18.88 5.02 23.20
C LEU A 640 -19.32 6.22 22.36
N GLY A 641 -20.09 5.96 21.31
CA GLY A 641 -20.63 6.99 20.43
C GLY A 641 -22.10 6.79 20.06
N SER A 642 -22.72 7.87 19.57
CA SER A 642 -24.15 7.93 19.20
C SER A 642 -25.09 7.46 20.33
N PRO A 643 -25.08 8.15 21.49
CA PRO A 643 -25.94 7.81 22.60
C PRO A 643 -27.42 8.09 22.28
N ALA A 644 -28.30 7.20 22.74
CA ALA A 644 -29.75 7.37 22.75
C ALA A 644 -30.21 8.03 24.06
N PRO A 645 -31.50 8.40 24.20
CA PRO A 645 -32.06 8.81 25.48
C PRO A 645 -31.98 7.68 26.53
N HIS A 646 -31.90 8.06 27.81
CA HIS A 646 -31.96 7.13 28.93
C HIS A 646 -33.30 6.41 29.00
N VAL A 647 -33.25 5.11 29.29
CA VAL A 647 -34.42 4.25 29.48
C VAL A 647 -34.19 3.35 30.69
N SER A 648 -35.25 2.93 31.38
CA SER A 648 -35.11 1.92 32.44
C SER A 648 -34.98 0.52 31.81
N PRO A 649 -34.19 -0.40 32.40
CA PRO A 649 -34.06 -1.77 31.90
C PRO A 649 -35.40 -2.50 31.74
N HIS A 650 -36.34 -2.27 32.67
CA HIS A 650 -37.68 -2.86 32.60
C HIS A 650 -38.50 -2.33 31.42
N ARG A 651 -38.41 -1.03 31.13
CA ARG A 651 -39.08 -0.44 29.96
C ARG A 651 -38.48 -0.97 28.66
N LEU A 652 -37.16 -1.09 28.57
CA LEU A 652 -36.50 -1.67 27.41
C LEU A 652 -36.94 -3.12 27.18
N GLU A 653 -37.00 -3.93 28.23
CA GLU A 653 -37.47 -5.32 28.19
C GLU A 653 -38.93 -5.41 27.70
N SER A 654 -39.79 -4.48 28.13
CA SER A 654 -41.18 -4.40 27.65
C SER A 654 -41.27 -3.95 26.19
N GLU A 655 -40.44 -3.01 25.74
CA GLU A 655 -40.44 -2.51 24.35
C GLU A 655 -39.88 -3.55 23.37
N LEU A 656 -38.96 -4.40 23.83
CA LEU A 656 -38.29 -5.45 23.04
C LEU A 656 -38.74 -6.87 23.42
N SER A 657 -39.95 -7.03 23.95
CA SER A 657 -40.46 -8.32 24.45
C SER A 657 -40.52 -9.43 23.39
N ASN A 658 -40.58 -9.06 22.11
CA ASN A 658 -40.59 -10.00 20.97
C ASN A 658 -39.20 -10.53 20.61
N ASP A 659 -38.13 -9.95 21.15
CA ASP A 659 -36.76 -10.37 20.90
C ASP A 659 -36.28 -11.30 22.02
N PRO A 660 -36.00 -12.59 21.72
CA PRO A 660 -35.56 -13.56 22.73
C PRO A 660 -34.30 -13.16 23.49
N ALA A 661 -33.46 -12.27 22.95
CA ALA A 661 -32.24 -11.81 23.62
C ALA A 661 -32.55 -10.93 24.85
N PHE A 662 -33.68 -10.20 24.84
CA PHE A 662 -34.08 -9.28 25.89
C PHE A 662 -35.01 -9.91 26.95
N ARG A 663 -35.28 -11.22 26.85
CA ARG A 663 -36.01 -11.93 27.90
C ARG A 663 -35.23 -11.90 29.21
N ASP A 664 -35.93 -11.52 30.29
CA ASP A 664 -35.38 -11.37 31.65
C ASP A 664 -34.18 -10.41 31.69
N PHE A 665 -34.12 -9.43 30.78
CA PHE A 665 -32.97 -8.52 30.63
C PHE A 665 -32.65 -7.80 31.94
N ASN A 666 -33.66 -7.23 32.61
CA ASN A 666 -33.44 -6.50 33.87
C ASN A 666 -32.91 -7.42 34.98
N VAL A 667 -33.40 -8.66 35.05
CA VAL A 667 -32.95 -9.65 36.06
C VAL A 667 -31.50 -10.05 35.79
N ARG A 668 -31.21 -10.44 34.54
CA ARG A 668 -29.87 -10.88 34.12
C ARG A 668 -28.81 -9.78 34.26
N LEU A 669 -29.18 -8.51 33.99
CA LEU A 669 -28.29 -7.37 34.18
C LEU A 669 -27.93 -7.18 35.65
N ARG A 670 -28.92 -7.27 36.55
CA ARG A 670 -28.69 -7.16 38.00
C ARG A 670 -27.85 -8.31 38.54
N GLU A 671 -28.06 -9.53 38.06
CA GLU A 671 -27.22 -10.70 38.40
C GLU A 671 -25.77 -10.53 37.92
N TYR A 672 -25.57 -10.00 36.71
CA TYR A 672 -24.25 -9.69 36.19
C TYR A 672 -23.53 -8.67 37.07
N ILE A 673 -24.18 -7.54 37.40
CA ILE A 673 -23.62 -6.51 38.28
C ILE A 673 -23.29 -7.09 39.65
N ALA A 674 -24.20 -7.89 40.25
CA ALA A 674 -23.96 -8.49 41.55
C ALA A 674 -22.77 -9.47 41.56
N ARG A 675 -22.52 -10.17 40.44
CA ARG A 675 -21.42 -11.13 40.30
C ARG A 675 -20.06 -10.46 40.04
N HIS A 676 -20.02 -9.49 39.14
CA HIS A 676 -18.77 -8.90 38.64
C HIS A 676 -18.42 -7.56 39.31
N HIS A 677 -19.40 -6.88 39.89
CA HIS A 677 -19.22 -5.60 40.59
C HIS A 677 -19.89 -5.64 41.98
N PRO A 678 -19.45 -6.54 42.90
CA PRO A 678 -20.12 -6.76 44.19
C PRO A 678 -20.14 -5.50 45.09
N MET A 679 -19.18 -4.58 44.91
CA MET A 679 -19.17 -3.29 45.61
C MET A 679 -20.28 -2.34 45.18
N HIS A 680 -20.84 -2.58 43.99
CA HIS A 680 -21.97 -1.85 43.45
C HIS A 680 -23.25 -2.71 43.49
N GLN A 681 -23.35 -3.67 44.40
CA GLN A 681 -24.52 -4.54 44.50
C GLN A 681 -25.80 -3.70 44.70
N ILE A 682 -26.71 -3.82 43.74
CA ILE A 682 -27.92 -3.00 43.66
C ILE A 682 -29.08 -3.78 44.27
N ARG A 683 -29.77 -3.20 45.26
CA ARG A 683 -31.03 -3.77 45.76
C ARG A 683 -32.07 -3.77 44.64
N LEU A 684 -32.98 -4.75 44.64
CA LEU A 684 -34.02 -4.86 43.60
C LEU A 684 -34.87 -3.57 43.46
N GLU A 685 -35.02 -2.79 44.53
CA GLU A 685 -35.79 -1.53 44.53
C GLU A 685 -35.05 -0.32 43.94
N GLN A 686 -33.72 -0.37 43.78
CA GLN A 686 -32.94 0.77 43.32
C GLN A 686 -33.07 0.97 41.79
N GLN A 687 -33.25 2.23 41.37
CA GLN A 687 -33.39 2.60 39.97
C GLN A 687 -32.05 2.54 39.23
N ILE A 688 -32.05 1.87 38.08
CA ILE A 688 -30.95 1.81 37.12
C ILE A 688 -31.44 2.50 35.85
N GLN A 689 -30.59 3.30 35.21
CA GLN A 689 -30.85 3.86 33.89
C GLN A 689 -29.85 3.30 32.90
N ILE A 690 -30.30 2.97 31.70
CA ILE A 690 -29.42 2.52 30.62
C ILE A 690 -29.52 3.50 29.46
N GLN A 691 -28.37 3.76 28.83
CA GLN A 691 -28.23 4.62 27.67
C GLN A 691 -27.67 3.79 26.53
N GLN A 692 -28.50 3.46 25.53
CA GLN A 692 -28.03 2.71 24.37
C GLN A 692 -27.01 3.54 23.59
N CYS A 693 -25.92 2.92 23.16
CA CYS A 693 -24.94 3.48 22.24
C CYS A 693 -24.93 2.63 20.97
N LYS A 694 -24.73 3.26 19.81
CA LYS A 694 -24.73 2.55 18.51
C LYS A 694 -23.34 2.35 17.95
N VAL A 695 -22.34 3.01 18.53
CA VAL A 695 -20.95 2.98 18.08
C VAL A 695 -20.05 2.67 19.26
N LEU A 696 -19.10 1.77 19.03
CA LEU A 696 -18.00 1.49 19.92
C LEU A 696 -16.70 1.73 19.16
N TYR A 697 -15.80 2.49 19.77
CA TYR A 697 -14.43 2.64 19.33
C TYR A 697 -13.55 1.81 20.25
N VAL A 698 -12.71 0.95 19.69
CA VAL A 698 -11.80 0.10 20.47
C VAL A 698 -10.39 0.33 19.96
N GLU A 699 -9.48 0.67 20.87
CA GLU A 699 -8.05 0.79 20.63
C GLU A 699 -7.35 -0.49 21.08
N TYR A 700 -6.44 -0.98 20.26
CA TYR A 700 -5.71 -2.22 20.51
C TYR A 700 -4.32 -2.16 19.90
N GLN A 701 -3.38 -2.92 20.44
CA GLN A 701 -2.06 -3.07 19.83
C GLN A 701 -2.16 -4.02 18.64
N SER A 702 -1.82 -3.53 17.44
CA SER A 702 -1.74 -4.30 16.21
C SER A 702 -0.63 -5.35 16.31
N GLU A 703 -0.91 -6.60 15.96
CA GLU A 703 0.10 -7.66 15.91
C GLU A 703 0.98 -7.57 14.65
N VAL A 704 0.61 -6.72 13.69
CA VAL A 704 1.40 -6.54 12.47
C VAL A 704 2.69 -5.78 12.79
N ASP A 705 2.55 -4.64 13.47
CA ASP A 705 3.60 -3.63 13.67
C ASP A 705 3.71 -3.12 15.11
N TRP A 706 2.93 -3.68 16.04
CA TRP A 706 2.90 -3.34 17.47
C TRP A 706 2.51 -1.89 17.79
N ARG A 707 1.91 -1.19 16.82
CA ARG A 707 1.40 0.18 16.99
C ARG A 707 -0.07 0.15 17.43
N SER A 708 -0.54 1.25 18.01
CA SER A 708 -1.96 1.42 18.33
C SER A 708 -2.79 1.41 17.04
N ALA A 709 -3.84 0.61 17.03
CA ALA A 709 -4.85 0.50 15.98
C ALA A 709 -6.23 0.72 16.59
N ARG A 710 -7.18 1.19 15.76
CA ARG A 710 -8.53 1.53 16.22
C ARG A 710 -9.62 0.96 15.33
N ASP A 711 -10.48 0.15 15.94
CA ASP A 711 -11.71 -0.36 15.32
C ASP A 711 -12.89 0.57 15.59
N ILE A 712 -13.76 0.73 14.59
CA ILE A 712 -15.04 1.43 14.72
C ILE A 712 -16.16 0.43 14.46
N LEU A 713 -16.79 0.00 15.54
CA LEU A 713 -17.77 -1.07 15.56
C LEU A 713 -19.18 -0.51 15.71
N ARG A 714 -20.14 -1.19 15.06
CA ARG A 714 -21.53 -0.75 14.95
C ARG A 714 -22.49 -1.78 15.52
N CYS A 715 -23.51 -1.28 16.21
CA CYS A 715 -24.66 -2.04 16.70
C CYS A 715 -25.94 -1.28 16.31
N ASN A 716 -26.23 -1.27 15.01
CA ASN A 716 -27.26 -0.48 14.38
C ASN A 716 -28.32 -1.38 13.72
N PRO A 717 -29.56 -1.41 14.21
CA PRO A 717 -30.65 -2.12 13.52
C PRO A 717 -30.96 -1.56 12.12
N HIS A 718 -30.64 -0.28 11.88
CA HIS A 718 -30.81 0.40 10.61
C HIS A 718 -29.55 1.21 10.27
N PHE A 719 -28.76 0.72 9.30
CA PHE A 719 -27.52 1.33 8.85
C PHE A 719 -27.45 1.29 7.31
N HIS A 720 -27.65 2.44 6.66
CA HIS A 720 -27.71 2.56 5.19
C HIS A 720 -28.65 1.54 4.51
N GLY A 721 -29.83 1.30 5.10
CA GLY A 721 -30.86 0.41 4.54
C GLY A 721 -30.75 -1.06 4.93
N ALA A 722 -29.80 -1.45 5.79
CA ALA A 722 -29.67 -2.81 6.31
C ALA A 722 -29.25 -2.82 7.80
N PRO A 723 -29.53 -3.89 8.57
CA PRO A 723 -28.99 -4.05 9.91
C PRO A 723 -27.47 -4.26 9.87
N ARG A 724 -26.75 -3.69 10.84
CA ARG A 724 -25.32 -3.87 11.03
C ARG A 724 -25.00 -4.13 12.49
N PHE A 725 -24.61 -5.37 12.76
CA PHE A 725 -24.19 -5.86 14.07
C PHE A 725 -22.79 -6.44 13.91
N ASP A 726 -21.79 -5.64 14.23
CA ASP A 726 -20.39 -6.05 14.12
C ASP A 726 -20.07 -7.08 15.22
N SER A 727 -19.05 -7.91 14.97
CA SER A 727 -18.59 -8.91 15.94
C SER A 727 -17.22 -8.53 16.51
N VAL A 728 -16.87 -9.12 17.64
CA VAL A 728 -15.65 -8.82 18.42
C VAL A 728 -14.96 -10.09 18.89
N ILE A 729 -13.65 -9.96 19.14
CA ILE A 729 -12.91 -10.84 20.04
C ILE A 729 -13.00 -10.25 21.44
N TYR A 730 -13.23 -11.11 22.42
CA TYR A 730 -13.23 -10.72 23.83
C TYR A 730 -12.37 -11.69 24.65
N GLU A 731 -11.90 -11.21 25.81
CA GLU A 731 -11.11 -11.99 26.76
C GLU A 731 -11.95 -13.10 27.38
N ASP A 732 -11.44 -14.33 27.30
CA ASP A 732 -12.04 -15.52 27.87
C ASP A 732 -10.90 -16.48 28.27
N ASP A 733 -10.95 -17.01 29.49
CA ASP A 733 -9.88 -17.83 30.06
C ASP A 733 -9.68 -19.17 29.30
N ASP A 734 -10.75 -19.69 28.67
CA ASP A 734 -10.75 -21.01 28.01
C ASP A 734 -10.51 -20.91 26.50
N ASP A 735 -10.84 -19.77 25.87
CA ASP A 735 -10.70 -19.57 24.43
C ASP A 735 -10.10 -18.18 24.10
N PRO A 736 -8.81 -18.09 23.74
CA PRO A 736 -8.15 -16.81 23.43
C PRO A 736 -8.69 -16.14 22.15
N LEU A 737 -9.55 -16.85 21.41
CA LEU A 737 -10.28 -16.35 20.24
C LEU A 737 -11.80 -16.48 20.47
N ALA A 738 -12.26 -16.25 21.70
CA ALA A 738 -13.68 -16.12 22.00
C ALA A 738 -14.26 -14.96 21.20
N MET A 739 -15.39 -15.20 20.52
CA MET A 739 -16.01 -14.22 19.63
C MET A 739 -17.48 -14.06 19.93
N GLY A 740 -17.99 -12.84 19.76
CA GLY A 740 -19.40 -12.51 19.95
C GLY A 740 -19.86 -11.44 18.97
N GLN A 741 -21.11 -11.55 18.51
CA GLN A 741 -21.76 -10.50 17.71
C GLN A 741 -22.51 -9.55 18.64
N PHE A 742 -22.39 -8.24 18.44
CA PHE A 742 -23.17 -7.29 19.23
C PHE A 742 -24.67 -7.45 18.98
N HIS A 743 -25.43 -7.38 20.06
CA HIS A 743 -26.89 -7.24 20.00
C HIS A 743 -27.35 -5.92 20.64
N PHE A 744 -26.63 -5.45 21.66
CA PHE A 744 -26.91 -4.20 22.34
C PHE A 744 -25.63 -3.64 23.00
N ILE A 745 -25.33 -2.35 22.84
CA ILE A 745 -24.20 -1.66 23.49
C ILE A 745 -24.79 -0.54 24.32
N PHE A 746 -24.40 -0.38 25.58
CA PHE A 746 -25.02 0.59 26.47
C PHE A 746 -24.14 0.98 27.65
N ARG A 747 -24.36 2.21 28.12
CA ARG A 747 -23.90 2.68 29.42
C ARG A 747 -24.98 2.43 30.46
N CYS A 748 -24.61 1.81 31.57
CA CYS A 748 -25.49 1.48 32.69
C CYS A 748 -25.17 2.40 33.87
N HIS A 749 -26.08 3.32 34.18
CA HIS A 749 -25.95 4.26 35.30
C HIS A 749 -26.54 3.64 36.57
N LEU A 750 -25.68 3.47 37.57
CA LEU A 750 -26.01 2.92 38.87
C LEU A 750 -26.26 4.05 39.88
N PRO A 751 -26.91 3.76 41.03
CA PRO A 751 -26.99 4.72 42.13
C PRO A 751 -25.59 5.18 42.60
N GLY A 752 -25.43 6.48 42.85
CA GLY A 752 -24.17 7.06 43.35
C GLY A 752 -23.17 7.50 42.28
N ASP A 753 -23.66 7.95 41.10
CA ASP A 753 -22.86 8.45 39.97
C ASP A 753 -21.83 7.46 39.39
N VAL A 754 -22.05 6.16 39.59
CA VAL A 754 -21.24 5.11 38.96
C VAL A 754 -21.86 4.72 37.61
N ALA A 755 -21.03 4.63 36.57
CA ALA A 755 -21.44 4.14 35.26
C ALA A 755 -20.62 2.91 34.85
N LEU A 756 -21.30 1.88 34.35
CA LEU A 756 -20.69 0.69 33.76
C LEU A 756 -20.94 0.67 32.26
N ASP A 757 -19.88 0.53 31.47
CA ASP A 757 -19.99 0.40 30.04
C ASP A 757 -20.02 -1.09 29.67
N LEU A 758 -21.16 -1.53 29.10
CA LEU A 758 -21.45 -2.94 28.86
C LEU A 758 -21.92 -3.17 27.42
N ALA A 759 -21.72 -4.40 26.94
CA ALA A 759 -22.37 -4.93 25.74
C ALA A 759 -23.12 -6.21 26.06
N MET A 760 -24.25 -6.41 25.38
CA MET A 760 -24.89 -7.70 25.23
C MET A 760 -24.48 -8.30 23.88
N ILE A 761 -23.79 -9.43 23.93
CA ILE A 761 -23.27 -10.14 22.77
C ILE A 761 -23.97 -11.48 22.59
N GLN A 762 -24.08 -11.93 21.34
CA GLN A 762 -24.45 -13.29 20.95
C GLN A 762 -23.16 -14.09 20.70
N PRO A 763 -22.78 -15.03 21.60
CA PRO A 763 -21.50 -15.71 21.49
C PRO A 763 -21.44 -16.71 20.33
N PHE A 764 -20.22 -16.98 19.89
CA PHE A 764 -19.89 -18.02 18.93
C PHE A 764 -19.10 -19.14 19.62
N ARG A 765 -19.44 -20.40 19.34
CA ARG A 765 -18.74 -21.57 19.90
C ARG A 765 -18.00 -22.37 18.84
N ARG A 766 -17.04 -23.18 19.28
CA ARG A 766 -16.37 -24.17 18.42
C ARG A 766 -17.40 -25.19 17.90
N THR A 767 -17.20 -25.66 16.67
CA THR A 767 -18.08 -26.63 16.02
C THR A 767 -17.28 -27.71 15.34
N THR A 768 -17.85 -28.91 15.24
CA THR A 768 -17.31 -30.05 14.49
C THR A 768 -17.88 -30.14 13.08
N TRP A 769 -18.86 -29.28 12.74
CA TRP A 769 -19.46 -29.24 11.41
C TRP A 769 -18.39 -28.94 10.35
N GLN A 770 -18.48 -29.65 9.23
CA GLN A 770 -17.54 -29.52 8.12
C GLN A 770 -18.27 -29.07 6.85
N PRO A 771 -17.67 -28.15 6.08
CA PRO A 771 -18.23 -27.73 4.82
C PRO A 771 -17.98 -28.76 3.70
N ASN A 772 -18.64 -28.60 2.53
CA ASN A 772 -18.47 -29.50 1.39
C ASN A 772 -17.00 -29.60 0.93
N THR A 773 -16.27 -28.48 0.97
CA THR A 773 -14.82 -28.48 0.79
C THR A 773 -14.15 -27.99 2.05
N ARG A 774 -13.47 -28.88 2.77
CA ARG A 774 -12.74 -28.53 3.98
C ARG A 774 -11.59 -27.56 3.65
N THR A 775 -11.46 -26.54 4.48
CA THR A 775 -10.32 -25.60 4.47
C THR A 775 -9.76 -25.47 5.89
N ASP A 776 -8.66 -24.75 6.03
CA ASP A 776 -8.06 -24.38 7.31
C ASP A 776 -8.65 -23.08 7.89
N CYS A 777 -9.62 -22.46 7.22
CA CYS A 777 -10.32 -21.30 7.75
C CYS A 777 -11.20 -21.72 8.95
N PRO A 778 -11.04 -21.14 10.15
CA PRO A 778 -11.80 -21.55 11.33
C PRO A 778 -13.30 -21.30 11.21
N ILE A 779 -14.10 -22.25 11.69
CA ILE A 779 -15.57 -22.17 11.69
C ILE A 779 -16.08 -22.07 13.12
N ARG A 780 -17.06 -21.20 13.33
CA ARG A 780 -17.79 -21.07 14.59
C ARG A 780 -19.30 -21.21 14.38
N GLU A 781 -19.99 -21.76 15.37
CA GLU A 781 -21.45 -21.80 15.42
C GLU A 781 -21.96 -20.66 16.30
N ARG A 782 -22.81 -19.80 15.73
CA ARG A 782 -23.50 -18.73 16.47
C ARG A 782 -24.53 -19.35 17.40
N LEU A 783 -24.49 -19.01 18.68
CA LEU A 783 -25.46 -19.49 19.65
C LEU A 783 -26.85 -18.88 19.41
N PRO A 784 -27.95 -19.52 19.85
CA PRO A 784 -29.29 -18.93 19.75
C PRO A 784 -29.42 -17.62 20.55
N LEU A 785 -30.33 -16.73 20.15
CA LEU A 785 -30.52 -15.39 20.77
C LEU A 785 -30.81 -15.43 22.29
N ASN A 786 -31.46 -16.49 22.79
CA ASN A 786 -31.71 -16.65 24.23
C ASN A 786 -30.45 -17.02 25.05
N ARG A 787 -29.29 -17.18 24.38
CA ARG A 787 -27.97 -17.41 24.99
C ARG A 787 -27.07 -16.18 24.87
N CYS A 788 -27.60 -15.01 24.52
CA CYS A 788 -26.85 -13.77 24.61
C CYS A 788 -26.32 -13.56 26.04
N GLN A 789 -25.19 -12.88 26.20
CA GLN A 789 -24.58 -12.62 27.51
C GLN A 789 -24.08 -11.18 27.61
N PHE A 790 -23.93 -10.69 28.84
CA PHE A 790 -23.32 -9.39 29.11
C PHE A 790 -21.81 -9.52 29.22
N ILE A 791 -21.11 -8.51 28.74
CA ILE A 791 -19.67 -8.36 28.86
C ILE A 791 -19.33 -6.88 29.11
N ALA A 792 -18.38 -6.63 29.99
CA ALA A 792 -17.82 -5.30 30.19
C ALA A 792 -16.95 -4.93 28.97
N LEU A 793 -17.03 -3.67 28.52
CA LEU A 793 -16.30 -3.25 27.33
C LEU A 793 -14.77 -3.32 27.51
N GLU A 794 -14.29 -3.35 28.76
CA GLU A 794 -12.88 -3.56 29.09
C GLU A 794 -12.32 -4.90 28.61
N HIS A 795 -13.16 -5.93 28.52
CA HIS A 795 -12.76 -7.25 28.03
C HIS A 795 -12.81 -7.38 26.51
N ILE A 796 -13.18 -6.31 25.79
CA ILE A 796 -13.19 -6.34 24.32
C ILE A 796 -11.77 -6.04 23.83
N VAL A 797 -11.22 -6.98 23.05
CA VAL A 797 -9.87 -6.88 22.50
C VAL A 797 -9.91 -6.07 21.20
N ARG A 798 -10.72 -6.50 20.22
CA ARG A 798 -10.88 -5.83 18.92
C ARG A 798 -12.09 -6.35 18.15
N GLY A 799 -12.40 -5.72 17.01
CA GLY A 799 -13.39 -6.20 16.05
C GLY A 799 -12.96 -7.51 15.36
N ALA A 800 -13.94 -8.32 14.99
CA ALA A 800 -13.75 -9.52 14.17
C ALA A 800 -14.84 -9.67 13.12
N LEU A 801 -14.47 -9.90 11.86
CA LEU A 801 -15.45 -10.20 10.82
C LEU A 801 -15.76 -11.71 10.80
N LEU A 802 -17.01 -12.06 11.09
CA LEU A 802 -17.54 -13.40 10.87
C LEU A 802 -18.54 -13.37 9.72
N SER A 803 -18.39 -14.29 8.76
CA SER A 803 -19.29 -14.38 7.60
C SER A 803 -20.06 -15.70 7.62
N PRO A 804 -21.39 -15.67 7.39
CA PRO A 804 -22.17 -16.89 7.22
C PRO A 804 -21.59 -17.78 6.13
N ILE A 805 -21.63 -19.09 6.34
CA ILE A 805 -21.28 -20.05 5.29
C ILE A 805 -22.52 -20.27 4.42
N PHE A 806 -22.58 -19.51 3.32
CA PHE A 806 -23.74 -19.50 2.43
C PHE A 806 -24.04 -20.88 1.83
N GLY A 807 -25.31 -21.27 1.82
CA GLY A 807 -25.75 -22.61 1.40
C GLY A 807 -25.44 -23.73 2.41
N GLY A 808 -24.87 -23.40 3.58
CA GLY A 808 -24.56 -24.35 4.65
C GLY A 808 -25.64 -24.44 5.73
N LYS A 809 -25.33 -25.11 6.85
CA LYS A 809 -26.19 -25.16 8.03
C LYS A 809 -26.28 -23.75 8.64
N ASP A 810 -27.49 -23.31 8.99
CA ASP A 810 -27.72 -22.02 9.64
C ASP A 810 -26.91 -21.88 10.94
N GLY A 811 -26.46 -20.67 11.22
CA GLY A 811 -25.59 -20.36 12.35
C GLY A 811 -24.10 -20.69 12.15
N MET A 812 -23.69 -21.37 11.07
CA MET A 812 -22.26 -21.62 10.80
C MET A 812 -21.60 -20.42 10.13
N HIS A 813 -20.50 -19.95 10.71
CA HIS A 813 -19.76 -18.77 10.24
C HIS A 813 -18.27 -19.07 10.11
N TYR A 814 -17.64 -18.55 9.07
CA TYR A 814 -16.19 -18.47 9.00
C TYR A 814 -15.68 -17.25 9.77
N ILE A 815 -14.56 -17.43 10.46
CA ILE A 815 -13.73 -16.32 10.92
C ILE A 815 -12.97 -15.81 9.70
N MET A 816 -13.27 -14.59 9.25
CA MET A 816 -12.69 -14.03 8.03
C MET A 816 -11.29 -13.46 8.31
N ASP A 817 -10.30 -14.34 8.35
CA ASP A 817 -8.89 -14.04 8.63
C ASP A 817 -8.11 -13.48 7.42
N CYS A 818 -8.77 -13.15 6.31
CA CYS A 818 -8.14 -12.63 5.10
C CYS A 818 -8.55 -11.17 4.78
N ILE A 819 -9.23 -10.52 5.72
CA ILE A 819 -9.70 -9.13 5.55
C ILE A 819 -8.65 -8.13 5.98
N ASP A 820 -8.08 -8.34 7.16
CA ASP A 820 -6.99 -7.58 7.75
C ASP A 820 -5.88 -8.52 8.23
N GLU A 821 -4.66 -8.02 8.15
CA GLU A 821 -3.43 -8.75 8.42
C GLU A 821 -3.31 -9.14 9.91
N ASP A 822 -3.77 -8.28 10.82
CA ASP A 822 -3.74 -8.52 12.27
C ASP A 822 -4.59 -9.76 12.63
N MET A 823 -5.80 -9.89 12.06
CA MET A 823 -6.67 -11.04 12.32
C MET A 823 -6.01 -12.34 11.87
N TYR A 824 -5.34 -12.31 10.70
CA TYR A 824 -4.61 -13.48 10.21
C TYR A 824 -3.53 -13.92 11.20
N LEU A 825 -2.72 -12.98 11.70
CA LEU A 825 -1.63 -13.29 12.61
C LEU A 825 -2.13 -13.83 13.95
N ARG A 826 -3.21 -13.25 14.51
CA ARG A 826 -3.86 -13.74 15.74
C ARG A 826 -4.44 -15.15 15.58
N VAL A 827 -5.16 -15.39 14.49
CA VAL A 827 -5.80 -16.70 14.24
C VAL A 827 -4.77 -17.81 14.01
N ASN A 828 -3.60 -17.47 13.47
CA ASN A 828 -2.55 -18.43 13.12
C ASN A 828 -1.36 -18.44 14.10
N ASN A 829 -1.42 -17.67 15.20
CA ASN A 829 -0.34 -17.54 16.21
C ASN A 829 1.04 -17.23 15.60
N LEU A 830 1.14 -16.17 14.80
CA LEU A 830 2.36 -15.76 14.07
C LEU A 830 3.02 -14.49 14.64
N ASN A 831 2.82 -14.25 15.94
CA ASN A 831 3.25 -13.04 16.65
C ASN A 831 4.58 -13.19 17.37
#